data_AF-A0A849S7B0-F1
#
_entry.id   AF-A0A849S7B0-F1
#
_cell.length_a   1.000
_cell.length_b   1.000
_cell.length_c   1.000
_cell.angle_alpha   90.00
_cell.angle_beta   90.00
_cell.angle_gamma   90.00
#
_symmetry.space_group_name_H-M   'P 1'
#
loop_
_entity.id
_entity.type
_entity.pdbx_description
1 polymer ?
#
loop_
_entity_poly.entity_id
_entity_poly.type
_entity_poly.pdbx_seq_one_letter_code
_entity_poly.pdbx_strand_id
1 'polypeptide(L)'
;MKLKTKILPWHEFKTLRDELLGYNQQDEDKVDKTLYLATYHKLLKLHEQGFPLLLQEGEAFEFDSPPVNAYLLPPLDQNPQTPRWLLVFFVTEDEKSWVQLLTWQTDTNRSIIQALANQPRQAIESCNHRLDQRPINLQFVPAPNASTIHLIFTQGELTLVASPSKGIIVTAWNEQTRSEPWIERYSTGAMEPAVKISRYSEDHKKQWQDDVVKDIDGREFAPNNAKMGRIRGADSILNKPEKNWVYLASNRGYVYRLDKNSPDEKPKQSETLYDEVLDVLVLPWPDKEAVLLATVRNSGVVYLLGDDSDKISILHWQHTGKHIWRLVGRGDEHILAIDERQTLLPLRLNAPDEIKAIHKLATQRLVQLYQEELNHYLSNSLDFKHHEPTQFCELGNLALEYFLLGLPLTQAWPLFENWCNKLNGCYKTLNSSQQRTLMDLHYQLINRVFNWLQSCCYKKNPALSDETKELVFTVLLKLLALDNAAPDTLWILLFRKLDWLTRWAEKLTLPDRYLAQIKPIKEHLKYMRADFACGLNLIRPLNTISSYRLNSQVTHIDDANDGQYAFIESNRDLHLYQSNTLGTDCEKKLFIKHGKYWQGQVQFVRTLASKPNEAKRFLIGTLRGELCVLRWDRISADNITVEKTKDCLFAVISSLRLDKYNGYLLLGGRNFKGHACLYGLPASADMAELRLLWTDTKPGILSVLRTNQEENRLWAINRDNGELLNWNISPHYLTTPRFVSNQPHYWLNTVQKLHALQYSATQDLLVCGGDGGLSYALDANTGALRWVVNCVGNLRHIAYLAGENSNSDVWLLCTDERSSLIVNNDGCVTGVLENAGPVSALKVLSQHLLLATMDGRVLVMGNTDKASPIEFNPPPMSGWGAYPVRGGGNIRSATDLCAVLAFESEYTNESLIKIMALCLFAEFLENNNEITDKAENTFHQFWGQQNLHKKIVFLYRLRNLWLNPKTPPNPTICGFSLRLIRTCWDNLLQNTPELNSPTHDEANLLCKLVSPLLDILDKLIHYRYETDTAKQLQSAITQRIWNTAHSDLSPHEIRVFSAIRLNKVLSVWQQLPTTHSDAQRLFAWCNQVATLAQITETEPLRLLLKQLFQAHLRVLAIDNPWQAWLNGLVSGTEPSPVPKPLTEPSPVPKPLNALALANEQLIVSNQDWELLTDIFGDNTSWQA
;
A
#
# COMPACT_ATOMS: atom_id res chain seq x y z
N MET A 1 0.46 0.09 -15.60
CA MET A 1 0.73 1.45 -15.09
C MET A 1 0.88 1.46 -13.56
N LYS A 2 2.10 1.56 -13.00
CA LYS A 2 2.27 2.35 -11.76
C LYS A 2 2.13 3.80 -12.22
N LEU A 3 1.00 4.47 -11.93
CA LEU A 3 0.91 5.92 -12.09
C LEU A 3 1.81 6.52 -11.01
N LYS A 4 3.08 6.80 -11.35
CA LYS A 4 3.90 7.76 -10.61
C LYS A 4 3.37 9.16 -10.93
N THR A 5 2.17 9.46 -10.41
CA THR A 5 1.62 10.82 -10.38
C THR A 5 2.48 11.65 -9.44
N LYS A 6 3.65 12.07 -9.93
CA LYS A 6 4.29 13.28 -9.40
C LYS A 6 3.30 14.42 -9.56
N ILE A 7 3.33 15.37 -8.62
CA ILE A 7 2.69 16.66 -8.85
C ILE A 7 3.40 17.28 -10.06
N LEU A 8 2.65 17.59 -11.12
CA LEU A 8 3.22 18.02 -12.40
C LEU A 8 3.96 19.37 -12.23
N PRO A 9 5.15 19.56 -12.84
CA PRO A 9 5.85 20.84 -12.79
C PRO A 9 5.05 21.96 -13.47
N TRP A 10 4.99 23.13 -12.83
CA TRP A 10 4.35 24.33 -13.37
C TRP A 10 4.91 24.72 -14.76
N HIS A 11 6.23 24.63 -14.93
CA HIS A 11 6.89 25.01 -16.18
C HIS A 11 6.50 24.10 -17.36
N GLU A 12 6.32 22.80 -17.15
CA GLU A 12 5.86 21.88 -18.20
C GLU A 12 4.45 22.27 -18.67
N PHE A 13 3.52 22.49 -17.74
CA PHE A 13 2.16 22.93 -18.09
C PHE A 13 2.16 24.30 -18.79
N LYS A 14 2.94 25.27 -18.27
CA LYS A 14 3.05 26.61 -18.87
C LYS A 14 3.58 26.55 -20.29
N THR A 15 4.68 25.81 -20.54
CA THR A 15 5.22 25.64 -21.89
C THR A 15 4.19 24.98 -22.83
N LEU A 16 3.49 23.93 -22.39
CA LEU A 16 2.45 23.28 -23.21
C LEU A 16 1.29 24.22 -23.55
N ARG A 17 0.85 25.05 -22.59
CA ARG A 17 -0.17 26.07 -22.83
C ARG A 17 0.33 27.14 -23.79
N ASP A 18 1.51 27.70 -23.52
CA ASP A 18 2.04 28.84 -24.25
C ASP A 18 2.47 28.42 -25.68
N GLU A 19 2.85 27.15 -25.90
CA GLU A 19 2.93 26.50 -27.22
C GLU A 19 1.53 26.45 -27.88
N LEU A 20 0.56 25.77 -27.27
CA LEU A 20 -0.78 25.56 -27.85
C LEU A 20 -1.54 26.86 -28.15
N LEU A 21 -1.30 27.92 -27.36
CA LEU A 21 -1.84 29.27 -27.59
C LEU A 21 -0.93 30.13 -28.50
N GLY A 22 0.36 29.82 -28.62
CA GLY A 22 1.26 30.46 -29.59
C GLY A 22 0.86 30.16 -31.03
N TYR A 23 0.37 28.95 -31.30
CA TYR A 23 -0.31 28.58 -32.55
C TYR A 23 -1.62 29.36 -32.81
N ASN A 24 -2.04 30.30 -31.94
CA ASN A 24 -3.09 31.27 -32.26
C ASN A 24 -2.60 32.46 -33.10
N GLN A 25 -1.28 32.68 -33.23
CA GLN A 25 -0.70 33.92 -33.76
C GLN A 25 0.17 33.76 -35.03
N GLN A 26 0.27 32.55 -35.58
CA GLN A 26 0.98 32.29 -36.84
C GLN A 26 -0.03 32.04 -37.96
N ASP A 27 0.35 32.37 -39.21
CA ASP A 27 -0.44 32.02 -40.40
C ASP A 27 -0.67 30.51 -40.43
N GLU A 28 -1.87 30.05 -40.78
CA GLU A 28 -2.23 28.63 -40.77
C GLU A 28 -1.31 27.79 -41.69
N ASP A 29 -0.81 28.38 -42.79
CA ASP A 29 0.18 27.82 -43.71
C ASP A 29 1.57 27.53 -43.09
N LYS A 30 1.85 28.02 -41.87
CA LYS A 30 3.16 27.88 -41.19
C LYS A 30 3.10 26.99 -39.95
N VAL A 31 1.93 26.48 -39.58
CA VAL A 31 1.76 25.58 -38.44
C VAL A 31 2.36 24.21 -38.78
N ASP A 32 3.44 23.83 -38.09
CA ASP A 32 3.92 22.44 -38.07
C ASP A 32 2.83 21.56 -37.44
N LYS A 33 1.98 20.95 -38.29
CA LYS A 33 0.88 20.08 -37.87
C LYS A 33 1.38 18.95 -36.96
N THR A 34 2.55 18.39 -37.24
CA THR A 34 3.15 17.26 -36.50
C THR A 34 3.56 17.68 -35.10
N LEU A 35 4.25 18.81 -34.95
CA LEU A 35 4.63 19.35 -33.65
C LEU A 35 3.39 19.77 -32.82
N TYR A 36 2.39 20.36 -33.45
CA TYR A 36 1.14 20.75 -32.78
C TYR A 36 0.36 19.53 -32.28
N LEU A 37 0.24 18.48 -33.10
CA LEU A 37 -0.40 17.21 -32.73
C LEU A 37 0.38 16.51 -31.59
N ALA A 38 1.71 16.44 -31.68
CA ALA A 38 2.54 15.86 -30.63
C ALA A 38 2.42 16.61 -29.29
N THR A 39 2.37 17.95 -29.31
CA THR A 39 2.17 18.77 -28.10
C THR A 39 0.76 18.63 -27.52
N TYR A 40 -0.27 18.54 -28.37
CA TYR A 40 -1.62 18.17 -27.93
C TYR A 40 -1.67 16.78 -27.27
N HIS A 41 -0.95 15.79 -27.81
CA HIS A 41 -0.81 14.47 -27.19
C HIS A 41 -0.07 14.49 -25.83
N LYS A 42 0.78 15.50 -25.56
CA LYS A 42 1.30 15.76 -24.20
C LYS A 42 0.19 16.27 -23.28
N LEU A 43 -0.61 17.25 -23.70
CA LEU A 43 -1.75 17.78 -22.91
C LEU A 43 -2.78 16.69 -22.56
N LEU A 44 -3.11 15.80 -23.50
CA LEU A 44 -4.04 14.69 -23.24
C LEU A 44 -3.53 13.75 -22.15
N LYS A 45 -2.22 13.44 -22.14
CA LYS A 45 -1.58 12.64 -21.07
C LYS A 45 -1.64 13.30 -19.69
N LEU A 46 -1.84 14.63 -19.62
CA LEU A 46 -2.13 15.32 -18.36
C LEU A 46 -3.59 15.13 -17.96
N HIS A 47 -4.53 15.38 -18.88
CA HIS A 47 -5.97 15.22 -18.62
C HIS A 47 -6.35 13.78 -18.22
N GLU A 48 -5.71 12.77 -18.82
CA GLU A 48 -5.87 11.35 -18.45
C GLU A 48 -5.50 11.03 -16.99
N GLN A 49 -4.70 11.89 -16.32
CA GLN A 49 -4.32 11.76 -14.91
C GLN A 49 -5.25 12.53 -13.95
N GLY A 50 -6.24 13.24 -14.49
CA GLY A 50 -7.09 14.19 -13.77
C GLY A 50 -6.61 15.63 -13.91
N PHE A 51 -7.45 16.59 -13.52
CA PHE A 51 -7.09 18.01 -13.59
C PHE A 51 -6.06 18.33 -12.48
N PRO A 52 -4.86 18.86 -12.82
CA PRO A 52 -3.94 19.34 -11.82
C PRO A 52 -4.47 20.64 -11.20
N LEU A 53 -5.07 20.50 -10.01
CA LEU A 53 -5.47 21.58 -9.13
C LEU A 53 -4.25 22.23 -8.47
N LEU A 54 -3.27 21.41 -8.12
CA LEU A 54 -1.96 21.78 -7.57
C LEU A 54 -0.88 21.31 -8.55
N LEU A 55 0.01 22.25 -8.89
CA LEU A 55 1.21 22.04 -9.70
C LEU A 55 2.44 22.31 -8.84
N GLN A 56 3.55 21.58 -9.04
CA GLN A 56 4.78 21.82 -8.29
C GLN A 56 5.55 22.98 -8.92
N GLU A 57 5.87 24.00 -8.14
CA GLU A 57 6.45 25.23 -8.63
C GLU A 57 7.85 25.43 -8.03
N GLY A 58 8.87 24.85 -8.67
CA GLY A 58 10.24 24.81 -8.14
C GLY A 58 10.58 23.48 -7.47
N GLU A 59 11.74 23.43 -6.85
CA GLU A 59 12.29 22.20 -6.26
C GLU A 59 11.68 21.92 -4.88
N ALA A 60 11.49 20.64 -4.58
CA ALA A 60 11.02 20.21 -3.26
C ALA A 60 12.20 20.28 -2.28
N PHE A 61 11.99 20.88 -1.11
CA PHE A 61 13.03 20.99 -0.09
C PHE A 61 12.99 19.74 0.79
N GLU A 62 13.91 18.82 0.54
CA GLU A 62 14.16 17.65 1.38
C GLU A 62 15.07 18.03 2.55
N PHE A 63 14.85 17.40 3.70
CA PHE A 63 15.61 17.64 4.94
C PHE A 63 16.47 16.41 5.25
N ASP A 64 17.69 16.64 5.76
CA ASP A 64 18.57 15.55 6.24
C ASP A 64 18.01 14.79 7.47
N SER A 65 16.85 15.20 7.99
CA SER A 65 16.10 14.57 9.08
C SER A 65 14.64 15.01 9.04
N PRO A 66 13.63 14.14 9.21
CA PRO A 66 12.21 14.54 9.12
C PRO A 66 11.84 15.59 10.18
N PRO A 67 11.26 16.75 9.81
CA PRO A 67 10.71 17.68 10.79
C PRO A 67 9.43 17.15 11.45
N VAL A 68 9.20 17.58 12.68
CA VAL A 68 7.95 17.35 13.43
C VAL A 68 6.89 18.37 13.03
N ASN A 69 7.29 19.62 12.88
CA ASN A 69 6.40 20.74 12.55
C ASN A 69 7.16 21.81 11.73
N ALA A 70 6.40 22.55 10.93
CA ALA A 70 6.85 23.81 10.32
C ALA A 70 5.74 24.88 10.44
N TYR A 71 6.14 26.14 10.55
CA TYR A 71 5.26 27.30 10.72
C TYR A 71 5.66 28.43 9.78
N LEU A 72 4.76 28.80 8.87
CA LEU A 72 4.92 29.99 8.04
C LEU A 72 4.75 31.23 8.92
N LEU A 73 5.78 32.05 9.02
CA LEU A 73 5.80 33.24 9.85
C LEU A 73 5.08 34.42 9.16
N PRO A 74 4.66 35.47 9.92
CA PRO A 74 4.12 36.68 9.33
C PRO A 74 5.11 37.33 8.34
N PRO A 75 4.64 38.04 7.30
CA PRO A 75 5.51 38.81 6.43
C PRO A 75 6.08 40.00 7.23
N LEU A 76 7.35 40.35 6.97
CA LEU A 76 8.05 41.42 7.69
C LEU A 76 7.62 42.83 7.24
N ASP A 77 7.06 42.93 6.04
CA ASP A 77 6.44 44.12 5.48
C ASP A 77 5.12 43.74 4.77
N GLN A 78 4.49 44.69 4.07
CA GLN A 78 3.26 44.46 3.31
C GLN A 78 3.51 44.10 1.83
N ASN A 79 4.76 43.83 1.43
CA ASN A 79 5.12 43.63 0.03
C ASN A 79 5.11 42.12 -0.32
N PRO A 80 4.29 41.65 -1.28
CA PRO A 80 4.22 40.23 -1.65
C PRO A 80 5.50 39.71 -2.33
N GLN A 81 6.42 40.57 -2.77
CA GLN A 81 7.74 40.17 -3.29
C GLN A 81 8.74 39.77 -2.17
N THR A 82 8.46 40.13 -0.91
CA THR A 82 9.40 39.97 0.20
C THR A 82 9.45 38.50 0.66
N PRO A 83 10.63 37.88 0.81
CA PRO A 83 10.75 36.48 1.20
C PRO A 83 10.13 36.24 2.58
N ARG A 84 9.15 35.34 2.64
CA ARG A 84 8.53 34.88 3.89
C ARG A 84 9.47 33.93 4.61
N TRP A 85 9.34 33.86 5.93
CA TRP A 85 10.15 32.95 6.75
C TRP A 85 9.34 31.73 7.17
N LEU A 86 10.03 30.59 7.29
CA LEU A 86 9.50 29.35 7.80
C LEU A 86 10.34 28.88 8.98
N LEU A 87 9.72 28.74 10.15
CA LEU A 87 10.33 28.12 11.31
C LEU A 87 10.06 26.62 11.28
N VAL A 88 11.12 25.80 11.24
CA VAL A 88 11.05 24.34 11.18
C VAL A 88 11.63 23.72 12.46
N PHE A 89 10.99 22.65 12.94
CA PHE A 89 11.30 22.02 14.22
C PHE A 89 11.54 20.51 14.06
N PHE A 90 12.57 19.99 14.74
CA PHE A 90 13.03 18.60 14.61
C PHE A 90 13.40 17.98 15.97
N VAL A 91 13.37 16.65 16.06
CA VAL A 91 13.74 15.85 17.24
C VAL A 91 14.56 14.63 16.79
N THR A 92 15.59 14.24 17.55
CA THR A 92 16.40 13.02 17.31
C THR A 92 15.80 11.78 17.96
N GLU A 93 16.35 10.60 17.64
CA GLU A 93 16.10 9.37 18.41
C GLU A 93 16.52 9.49 19.90
N ASP A 94 17.54 10.30 20.21
CA ASP A 94 17.95 10.69 21.58
C ASP A 94 17.00 11.72 22.27
N GLU A 95 15.82 12.00 21.72
CA GLU A 95 14.87 13.08 22.11
C GLU A 95 15.41 14.54 22.09
N LYS A 96 16.68 14.75 21.72
CA LYS A 96 17.28 16.10 21.54
C LYS A 96 16.56 16.87 20.44
N SER A 97 16.25 18.13 20.71
CA SER A 97 15.49 19.02 19.82
C SER A 97 16.35 20.14 19.21
N TRP A 98 16.05 20.54 17.98
CA TRP A 98 16.64 21.75 17.36
C TRP A 98 15.65 22.46 16.43
N VAL A 99 15.97 23.71 16.09
CA VAL A 99 15.22 24.58 15.17
C VAL A 99 16.05 24.97 13.95
N GLN A 100 15.37 25.30 12.85
CA GLN A 100 15.94 25.89 11.64
C GLN A 100 15.03 26.98 11.10
N LEU A 101 15.61 28.03 10.50
CA LEU A 101 14.89 29.08 9.79
C LEU A 101 15.16 28.94 8.28
N LEU A 102 14.11 28.79 7.49
CA LEU A 102 14.17 28.82 6.02
C LEU A 102 13.51 30.10 5.49
N THR A 103 13.90 30.54 4.30
CA THR A 103 13.16 31.51 3.49
C THR A 103 12.34 30.80 2.42
N TRP A 104 11.14 31.31 2.16
CA TRP A 104 10.32 30.98 1.00
C TRP A 104 10.08 32.28 0.21
N GLN A 105 10.55 32.31 -1.04
CA GLN A 105 10.39 33.43 -1.96
C GLN A 105 9.60 32.97 -3.19
N THR A 106 8.62 33.76 -3.61
CA THR A 106 7.77 33.52 -4.77
C THR A 106 8.05 34.55 -5.86
N ASP A 107 8.46 34.10 -7.06
CA ASP A 107 8.44 34.93 -8.27
C ASP A 107 7.39 34.42 -9.27
N THR A 108 7.20 35.12 -10.40
CA THR A 108 6.13 34.81 -11.36
C THR A 108 6.28 33.47 -12.09
N ASN A 109 7.44 32.82 -12.00
CA ASN A 109 7.76 31.56 -12.67
C ASN A 109 8.20 30.43 -11.74
N ARG A 110 8.70 30.74 -10.52
CA ARG A 110 9.19 29.75 -9.55
C ARG A 110 8.96 30.20 -8.11
N SER A 111 8.71 29.24 -7.22
CA SER A 111 8.97 29.39 -5.80
C SER A 111 10.37 28.84 -5.47
N ILE A 112 11.06 29.48 -4.53
CA ILE A 112 12.36 29.08 -4.00
C ILE A 112 12.24 28.87 -2.50
N ILE A 113 12.73 27.74 -2.00
CA ILE A 113 12.89 27.47 -0.57
C ILE A 113 14.39 27.34 -0.30
N GLN A 114 14.93 28.12 0.63
CA GLN A 114 16.36 28.11 0.97
C GLN A 114 16.58 28.14 2.48
N ALA A 115 17.63 27.46 2.93
CA ALA A 115 18.19 27.70 4.25
C ALA A 115 19.05 28.97 4.23
N LEU A 116 18.91 29.82 5.24
CA LEU A 116 19.82 30.96 5.42
C LEU A 116 21.21 30.43 5.78
N ALA A 117 22.23 30.84 5.01
CA ALA A 117 23.55 30.20 5.04
C ALA A 117 24.44 30.62 6.23
N ASN A 118 25.41 29.76 6.54
CA ASN A 118 26.44 29.86 7.59
C ASN A 118 26.03 29.48 9.04
N GLN A 119 25.84 28.17 9.24
CA GLN A 119 25.77 27.46 10.55
C GLN A 119 24.55 27.80 11.45
N PRO A 120 24.36 27.07 12.55
CA PRO A 120 24.20 25.61 12.62
C PRO A 120 22.74 25.24 12.99
N ARG A 121 22.42 23.94 13.08
CA ARG A 121 21.21 23.48 13.76
C ARG A 121 21.35 23.83 15.26
N GLN A 122 20.66 24.86 15.74
CA GLN A 122 20.79 25.31 17.13
C GLN A 122 20.05 24.34 18.07
N ALA A 123 20.81 23.55 18.82
CA ALA A 123 20.29 22.58 19.78
C ALA A 123 19.64 23.28 20.98
N ILE A 124 18.53 22.73 21.46
CA ILE A 124 17.86 23.22 22.67
C ILE A 124 18.47 22.49 23.87
N GLU A 125 19.65 22.95 24.29
CA GLU A 125 20.55 22.28 25.26
C GLU A 125 19.94 22.01 26.64
N SER A 126 18.81 22.64 26.98
CA SER A 126 18.12 22.53 28.27
C SER A 126 16.80 21.73 28.25
N CYS A 127 16.39 21.15 27.12
CA CYS A 127 15.06 20.53 27.00
C CYS A 127 15.07 19.00 27.21
N ASN A 128 14.80 18.55 28.43
CA ASN A 128 14.53 17.14 28.76
C ASN A 128 13.08 16.71 28.45
N HIS A 129 12.40 17.36 27.49
CA HIS A 129 10.96 17.28 27.31
C HIS A 129 10.55 17.08 25.84
N ARG A 130 9.43 16.38 25.63
CA ARG A 130 8.96 16.01 24.29
C ARG A 130 8.27 17.17 23.59
N LEU A 131 9.02 17.84 22.73
CA LEU A 131 8.55 18.87 21.81
C LEU A 131 8.00 18.28 20.49
N ASP A 132 7.56 17.02 20.51
CA ASP A 132 6.84 16.38 19.40
C ASP A 132 5.41 16.94 19.23
N GLN A 133 4.90 17.65 20.24
CA GLN A 133 3.56 18.23 20.28
C GLN A 133 3.50 19.60 19.61
N ARG A 134 2.34 19.96 19.03
CA ARG A 134 2.11 21.34 18.54
C ARG A 134 2.10 22.30 19.75
N PRO A 135 2.78 23.46 19.67
CA PRO A 135 2.75 24.47 20.73
C PRO A 135 1.35 25.07 20.87
N ILE A 136 0.94 25.30 22.12
CA ILE A 136 -0.30 25.97 22.52
C ILE A 136 -0.45 27.29 21.78
N ASN A 137 0.61 28.11 21.71
CA ASN A 137 0.56 29.45 21.11
C ASN A 137 1.90 29.81 20.43
N LEU A 138 1.88 30.81 19.53
CA LEU A 138 3.09 31.47 19.02
C LEU A 138 2.88 32.98 19.02
N GLN A 139 3.77 33.71 19.68
CA GLN A 139 3.78 35.19 19.65
C GLN A 139 4.98 35.65 18.82
N PHE A 140 4.71 36.50 17.82
CA PHE A 140 5.74 37.04 16.93
C PHE A 140 5.89 38.54 17.17
N VAL A 141 7.09 38.96 17.56
CA VAL A 141 7.45 40.37 17.82
C VAL A 141 8.42 40.81 16.72
N PRO A 142 7.93 41.46 15.65
CA PRO A 142 8.77 41.92 14.55
C PRO A 142 9.69 43.06 14.99
N ALA A 143 10.96 43.00 14.60
CA ALA A 143 11.89 44.13 14.70
C ALA A 143 12.96 44.10 13.58
N PRO A 144 13.51 45.26 13.15
CA PRO A 144 14.23 45.36 11.88
C PRO A 144 15.49 44.51 11.74
N ASN A 145 16.20 44.26 12.84
CA ASN A 145 17.50 43.56 12.83
C ASN A 145 17.40 42.11 13.34
N ALA A 146 16.49 41.86 14.29
CA ALA A 146 16.21 40.55 14.86
C ALA A 146 14.80 40.57 15.47
N SER A 147 13.92 39.68 15.00
CA SER A 147 12.56 39.52 15.50
C SER A 147 12.50 38.40 16.54
N THR A 148 11.64 38.52 17.54
CA THR A 148 11.49 37.52 18.61
C THR A 148 10.28 36.63 18.35
N ILE A 149 10.42 35.32 18.56
CA ILE A 149 9.37 34.32 18.38
C ILE A 149 9.24 33.50 19.67
N HIS A 150 8.09 33.56 20.33
CA HIS A 150 7.80 32.76 21.52
C HIS A 150 6.93 31.58 21.12
N LEU A 151 7.36 30.33 21.32
CA LEU A 151 6.54 29.13 21.22
C LEU A 151 6.13 28.68 22.63
N ILE A 152 4.85 28.76 22.95
CA ILE A 152 4.33 28.36 24.27
C ILE A 152 3.81 26.93 24.16
N PHE A 153 4.24 26.04 25.05
CA PHE A 153 3.82 24.65 25.18
C PHE A 153 3.18 24.42 26.57
N THR A 154 2.66 23.21 26.82
CA THR A 154 2.10 22.80 28.13
C THR A 154 3.12 22.77 29.27
N GLN A 155 4.40 22.57 28.95
CA GLN A 155 5.50 22.36 29.90
C GLN A 155 6.48 23.55 29.99
N GLY A 156 6.36 24.54 29.10
CA GLY A 156 7.24 25.71 29.08
C GLY A 156 7.16 26.51 27.79
N GLU A 157 8.05 27.49 27.66
CA GLU A 157 8.06 28.45 26.56
C GLU A 157 9.46 28.53 25.92
N LEU A 158 9.54 28.26 24.61
CA LEU A 158 10.76 28.45 23.83
C LEU A 158 10.77 29.86 23.23
N THR A 159 11.62 30.73 23.74
CA THR A 159 11.92 32.03 23.13
C THR A 159 13.03 31.86 22.09
N LEU A 160 12.80 32.38 20.88
CA LEU A 160 13.72 32.38 19.76
C LEU A 160 14.00 33.82 19.32
N VAL A 161 15.25 34.14 19.00
CA VAL A 161 15.63 35.42 18.36
C VAL A 161 16.13 35.14 16.95
N ALA A 162 15.43 35.64 15.94
CA ALA A 162 15.62 35.31 14.52
C ALA A 162 15.98 36.55 13.68
N SER A 163 16.94 36.44 12.77
CA SER A 163 17.47 37.57 11.98
C SER A 163 17.58 37.25 10.48
N PRO A 164 17.30 38.20 9.57
CA PRO A 164 17.26 37.94 8.13
C PRO A 164 18.56 37.41 7.54
N SER A 165 19.69 37.77 8.14
CA SER A 165 21.04 37.45 7.65
C SER A 165 21.81 36.47 8.53
N LYS A 166 21.19 35.95 9.60
CA LYS A 166 21.86 35.07 10.60
C LYS A 166 21.02 33.86 11.06
N GLY A 167 19.82 33.65 10.53
CA GLY A 167 18.95 32.55 10.98
C GLY A 167 18.48 32.74 12.43
N ILE A 168 18.43 31.67 13.21
CA ILE A 168 18.18 31.73 14.65
C ILE A 168 19.51 32.05 15.37
N ILE A 169 19.52 33.12 16.16
CA ILE A 169 20.69 33.59 16.92
C ILE A 169 20.67 33.01 18.33
N VAL A 170 19.49 33.00 18.98
CA VAL A 170 19.32 32.59 20.38
C VAL A 170 18.10 31.68 20.51
N THR A 171 18.28 30.58 21.23
CA THR A 171 17.24 29.69 21.77
C THR A 171 17.25 29.75 23.29
N ALA A 172 16.12 30.00 23.95
CA ALA A 172 15.99 29.95 25.40
C ALA A 172 14.69 29.24 25.81
N TRP A 173 14.79 28.21 26.65
CA TRP A 173 13.64 27.49 27.21
C TRP A 173 13.34 27.97 28.63
N ASN A 174 12.11 28.42 28.87
CA ASN A 174 11.61 28.79 30.19
C ASN A 174 10.62 27.73 30.68
N GLU A 175 10.95 27.01 31.76
CA GLU A 175 10.05 26.03 32.38
C GLU A 175 8.84 26.74 33.01
N GLN A 176 7.64 26.47 32.48
CA GLN A 176 6.37 26.96 33.00
C GLN A 176 5.26 25.97 32.64
N THR A 177 4.77 25.22 33.62
CA THR A 177 3.62 24.33 33.44
C THR A 177 2.33 25.15 33.33
N ARG A 178 1.72 25.18 32.13
CA ARG A 178 0.45 25.87 31.87
C ARG A 178 -0.62 24.87 31.44
N SER A 179 -1.69 24.76 32.24
CA SER A 179 -2.86 23.93 31.94
C SER A 179 -3.85 24.67 31.03
N GLU A 180 -3.44 24.94 29.79
CA GLU A 180 -4.20 25.75 28.82
C GLU A 180 -4.69 24.92 27.60
N PRO A 181 -5.84 25.29 27.00
CA PRO A 181 -6.30 24.68 25.76
C PRO A 181 -5.41 25.09 24.58
N TRP A 182 -5.10 24.15 23.71
CA TRP A 182 -4.25 24.38 22.53
C TRP A 182 -4.94 25.31 21.52
N ILE A 183 -4.21 26.28 20.98
CA ILE A 183 -4.72 27.27 20.02
C ILE A 183 -4.29 26.91 18.59
N GLU A 184 -5.25 26.77 17.68
CA GLU A 184 -4.98 26.71 16.24
C GLU A 184 -4.87 28.14 15.67
N ARG A 185 -4.09 28.31 14.60
CA ARG A 185 -3.70 29.60 14.01
C ARG A 185 -3.93 29.63 12.50
N TYR A 186 -3.93 30.82 11.90
CA TYR A 186 -4.24 30.99 10.49
C TYR A 186 -3.15 30.52 9.53
N SER A 187 -3.57 29.82 8.48
CA SER A 187 -2.71 29.25 7.44
C SER A 187 -2.26 30.29 6.40
N THR A 188 -2.51 31.58 6.65
CA THR A 188 -1.95 32.72 5.92
C THR A 188 -0.58 33.17 6.47
N GLY A 189 -0.11 32.57 7.57
CA GLY A 189 1.06 33.02 8.34
C GLY A 189 0.74 34.11 9.37
N ALA A 190 -0.50 34.59 9.45
CA ALA A 190 -0.93 35.42 10.57
C ALA A 190 -1.02 34.58 11.85
N MET A 191 -0.24 34.94 12.87
CA MET A 191 -0.11 34.14 14.11
C MET A 191 -1.28 34.30 15.10
N GLU A 192 -2.36 34.95 14.68
CA GLU A 192 -3.52 35.17 15.51
C GLU A 192 -4.32 33.86 15.76
N PRO A 193 -4.89 33.70 16.96
CA PRO A 193 -5.78 32.60 17.31
C PRO A 193 -7.02 32.46 16.39
N ALA A 194 -7.15 31.32 15.72
CA ALA A 194 -8.38 30.90 15.07
C ALA A 194 -9.42 30.47 16.12
N VAL A 195 -9.09 29.44 16.92
CA VAL A 195 -9.91 28.86 18.00
C VAL A 195 -9.03 28.24 19.09
N LYS A 196 -9.57 28.10 20.30
CA LYS A 196 -9.03 27.29 21.39
C LYS A 196 -9.63 25.88 21.36
N ILE A 197 -8.83 24.85 21.59
CA ILE A 197 -9.24 23.45 21.49
C ILE A 197 -8.85 22.71 22.79
N SER A 198 -9.87 22.23 23.49
CA SER A 198 -9.76 21.59 24.79
C SER A 198 -9.86 20.07 24.65
N ARG A 199 -8.75 19.36 24.89
CA ARG A 199 -8.75 17.91 25.10
C ARG A 199 -8.91 17.66 26.59
N TYR A 200 -10.01 17.02 26.98
CA TYR A 200 -10.42 16.91 28.39
C TYR A 200 -9.47 16.07 29.25
N SER A 201 -9.41 16.41 30.54
CA SER A 201 -8.57 15.77 31.57
C SER A 201 -9.10 14.40 32.02
N GLU A 202 -8.30 13.70 32.84
CA GLU A 202 -8.55 12.31 33.27
C GLU A 202 -9.89 12.09 34.00
N ASP A 203 -10.42 13.14 34.65
CA ASP A 203 -11.64 13.08 35.46
C ASP A 203 -12.91 12.84 34.63
N HIS A 204 -12.90 13.15 33.33
CA HIS A 204 -14.09 13.11 32.47
C HIS A 204 -13.97 12.05 31.36
N LYS A 205 -13.78 10.80 31.80
CA LYS A 205 -13.73 9.57 30.98
C LYS A 205 -14.75 9.50 29.83
N LYS A 206 -15.94 10.10 29.99
CA LYS A 206 -17.01 10.10 28.97
C LYS A 206 -16.71 10.92 27.70
N GLN A 207 -15.74 11.83 27.68
CA GLN A 207 -15.55 12.82 26.60
C GLN A 207 -14.37 12.54 25.65
N TRP A 208 -13.67 11.40 25.75
CA TRP A 208 -12.46 11.13 24.94
C TRP A 208 -12.65 11.07 23.41
N GLN A 209 -13.90 11.08 22.93
CA GLN A 209 -14.30 10.90 21.52
C GLN A 209 -14.32 12.19 20.68
N ASP A 210 -14.47 13.36 21.31
CA ASP A 210 -14.69 14.66 20.68
C ASP A 210 -13.80 15.71 21.37
N ASP A 211 -13.10 16.56 20.59
CA ASP A 211 -12.36 17.71 21.12
C ASP A 211 -13.34 18.89 21.33
N VAL A 212 -13.29 19.60 22.46
CA VAL A 212 -14.20 20.74 22.73
C VAL A 212 -13.59 22.04 22.21
N VAL A 213 -14.27 22.65 21.22
CA VAL A 213 -13.82 23.87 20.54
C VAL A 213 -14.40 25.11 21.23
N LYS A 214 -13.55 26.11 21.46
CA LYS A 214 -13.87 27.37 22.12
C LYS A 214 -13.39 28.56 21.27
N ASP A 215 -14.04 29.70 21.45
CA ASP A 215 -13.52 30.97 20.93
C ASP A 215 -12.27 31.42 21.72
N ILE A 216 -11.74 32.58 21.35
CA ILE A 216 -10.53 33.13 21.97
C ILE A 216 -10.77 33.60 23.42
N ASP A 217 -12.02 33.92 23.77
CA ASP A 217 -12.45 34.38 25.10
C ASP A 217 -12.81 33.20 26.03
N GLY A 218 -12.97 31.99 25.47
CA GLY A 218 -13.22 30.75 26.19
C GLY A 218 -14.66 30.22 26.12
N ARG A 219 -15.56 30.87 25.37
CA ARG A 219 -16.94 30.40 25.14
C ARG A 219 -16.91 29.15 24.26
N GLU A 220 -17.73 28.15 24.58
CA GLU A 220 -17.80 26.91 23.79
C GLU A 220 -18.67 27.09 22.55
N PHE A 221 -18.18 26.58 21.41
CA PHE A 221 -18.96 26.53 20.17
C PHE A 221 -19.95 25.35 20.21
N ALA A 222 -21.19 25.62 19.80
CA ALA A 222 -22.25 24.64 19.59
C ALA A 222 -22.53 23.73 20.81
N PRO A 223 -23.18 24.26 21.87
CA PRO A 223 -23.19 23.67 23.22
C PRO A 223 -23.57 22.18 23.28
N ASN A 224 -22.62 21.38 23.77
CA ASN A 224 -22.70 19.96 24.18
C ASN A 224 -23.21 18.91 23.16
N ASN A 225 -23.78 19.28 22.01
CA ASN A 225 -24.41 18.33 21.08
C ASN A 225 -23.70 18.20 19.71
N ALA A 226 -22.78 19.10 19.38
CA ALA A 226 -22.00 19.02 18.14
C ALA A 226 -20.85 18.01 18.27
N LYS A 227 -21.13 16.74 17.95
CA LYS A 227 -20.12 15.65 17.86
C LYS A 227 -19.12 15.89 16.71
N MET A 228 -18.24 16.88 16.83
CA MET A 228 -17.29 17.33 15.80
C MET A 228 -16.04 16.46 15.67
N GLY A 229 -15.84 15.47 16.55
CA GLY A 229 -14.67 14.59 16.56
C GLY A 229 -13.42 15.28 17.08
N ARG A 230 -12.25 14.74 16.74
CA ARG A 230 -10.96 15.37 17.04
C ARG A 230 -10.55 16.28 15.90
N ILE A 231 -10.10 17.48 16.24
CA ILE A 231 -9.68 18.50 15.26
C ILE A 231 -8.20 18.30 14.90
N ARG A 232 -7.89 18.51 13.62
CA ARG A 232 -6.57 18.27 13.01
C ARG A 232 -5.90 19.52 12.43
N GLY A 233 -6.71 20.50 12.06
CA GLY A 233 -6.30 21.82 11.57
C GLY A 233 -7.49 22.77 11.64
N ALA A 234 -7.23 24.08 11.64
CA ALA A 234 -8.26 25.10 11.53
C ALA A 234 -7.71 26.35 10.84
N ASP A 235 -8.56 27.08 10.11
CA ASP A 235 -8.21 28.34 9.45
C ASP A 235 -9.45 29.25 9.33
N SER A 236 -9.30 30.55 9.07
CA SER A 236 -10.45 31.46 8.95
C SER A 236 -10.25 32.58 7.93
N ILE A 237 -11.34 33.26 7.59
CA ILE A 237 -11.32 34.42 6.71
C ILE A 237 -10.79 35.63 7.49
N LEU A 238 -9.60 36.14 7.13
CA LEU A 238 -9.02 37.35 7.74
C LEU A 238 -9.55 38.65 7.12
N ASN A 239 -9.72 38.69 5.80
CA ASN A 239 -9.95 39.94 5.07
C ASN A 239 -11.44 40.34 4.95
N LYS A 240 -12.33 39.78 5.77
CA LYS A 240 -13.78 40.07 5.77
C LYS A 240 -14.33 40.11 7.21
N PRO A 241 -14.18 41.23 7.96
CA PRO A 241 -14.56 41.29 9.38
C PRO A 241 -16.05 41.03 9.64
N GLU A 242 -16.92 41.26 8.66
CA GLU A 242 -18.35 40.90 8.72
C GLU A 242 -18.61 39.38 8.71
N LYS A 243 -17.67 38.57 8.21
CA LYS A 243 -17.79 37.11 8.06
C LYS A 243 -16.71 36.40 8.87
N ASN A 244 -16.94 36.38 10.19
CA ASN A 244 -16.03 35.89 11.22
C ASN A 244 -16.02 34.33 11.29
N TRP A 245 -15.83 33.69 10.13
CA TRP A 245 -16.05 32.25 9.91
C TRP A 245 -14.77 31.43 10.02
N VAL A 246 -14.74 30.48 10.96
CA VAL A 246 -13.65 29.50 11.12
C VAL A 246 -14.04 28.17 10.48
N TYR A 247 -13.10 27.57 9.77
CA TYR A 247 -13.21 26.24 9.18
C TYR A 247 -12.31 25.25 9.93
N LEU A 248 -12.84 24.08 10.30
CA LEU A 248 -12.14 23.04 11.05
C LEU A 248 -11.98 21.76 10.23
N ALA A 249 -10.75 21.26 10.11
CA ALA A 249 -10.46 19.92 9.62
C ALA A 249 -10.70 18.88 10.73
N SER A 250 -11.64 17.96 10.51
CA SER A 250 -12.03 16.95 11.49
C SER A 250 -11.62 15.53 11.10
N ASN A 251 -11.24 14.73 12.11
CA ASN A 251 -11.09 13.30 11.95
C ASN A 251 -12.39 12.55 11.61
N ARG A 252 -13.55 13.24 11.58
CA ARG A 252 -14.82 12.72 11.05
C ARG A 252 -14.99 12.92 9.54
N GLY A 253 -13.94 13.24 8.79
CA GLY A 253 -14.00 13.34 7.33
C GLY A 253 -14.94 14.43 6.80
N TYR A 254 -15.10 15.50 7.58
CA TYR A 254 -15.81 16.72 7.20
C TYR A 254 -14.91 17.93 7.46
N VAL A 255 -15.12 18.98 6.67
CA VAL A 255 -14.80 20.34 7.11
C VAL A 255 -16.05 20.93 7.76
N TYR A 256 -15.92 21.43 8.98
CA TYR A 256 -16.98 22.15 9.69
C TYR A 256 -16.74 23.66 9.60
N ARG A 257 -17.80 24.46 9.42
CA ARG A 257 -17.77 25.93 9.60
C ARG A 257 -18.46 26.31 10.91
N LEU A 258 -17.77 27.16 11.67
CA LEU A 258 -18.27 27.86 12.84
C LEU A 258 -18.36 29.35 12.53
N ASP A 259 -19.37 30.03 13.06
CA ASP A 259 -19.46 31.49 13.02
C ASP A 259 -19.11 32.04 14.41
N LYS A 260 -18.02 32.82 14.53
CA LYS A 260 -17.62 33.47 15.79
C LYS A 260 -18.67 34.49 16.27
N ASN A 261 -19.52 35.01 15.38
CA ASN A 261 -20.59 35.94 15.73
C ASN A 261 -21.85 35.22 16.26
N SER A 262 -22.00 33.93 15.94
CA SER A 262 -23.14 33.08 16.32
C SER A 262 -22.67 31.75 16.95
N PRO A 263 -21.96 31.75 18.10
CA PRO A 263 -21.31 30.56 18.63
C PRO A 263 -22.27 29.42 19.03
N ASP A 264 -23.54 29.73 19.30
CA ASP A 264 -24.60 28.76 19.56
C ASP A 264 -25.20 28.12 18.29
N GLU A 265 -24.88 28.62 17.08
CA GLU A 265 -25.36 28.02 15.83
C GLU A 265 -24.76 26.61 15.65
N LYS A 266 -25.58 25.70 15.13
CA LYS A 266 -25.12 24.36 14.77
C LYS A 266 -24.07 24.46 13.64
N PRO A 267 -22.89 23.81 13.75
CA PRO A 267 -21.85 23.91 12.74
C PRO A 267 -22.35 23.45 11.36
N LYS A 268 -22.18 24.29 10.32
CA LYS A 268 -22.41 23.86 8.94
C LYS A 268 -21.30 22.88 8.56
N GLN A 269 -21.61 21.84 7.79
CA GLN A 269 -20.68 20.76 7.46
C GLN A 269 -20.59 20.52 5.95
N SER A 270 -19.42 20.10 5.47
CA SER A 270 -19.21 19.72 4.07
C SER A 270 -19.96 18.45 3.66
N GLU A 271 -19.98 18.17 2.35
CA GLU A 271 -20.10 16.78 1.90
C GLU A 271 -18.92 15.94 2.47
N THR A 272 -19.12 14.63 2.66
CA THR A 272 -18.08 13.76 3.24
C THR A 272 -16.86 13.65 2.33
N LEU A 273 -15.67 13.87 2.87
CA LEU A 273 -14.38 13.85 2.15
C LEU A 273 -13.72 12.45 2.14
N TYR A 274 -14.47 11.43 2.54
CA TYR A 274 -14.13 10.01 2.43
C TYR A 274 -12.90 9.48 3.22
N ASP A 275 -12.19 10.31 3.98
CA ASP A 275 -11.17 9.89 4.97
C ASP A 275 -11.04 10.91 6.10
N GLU A 276 -10.18 10.67 7.10
CA GLU A 276 -9.74 11.66 8.09
C GLU A 276 -9.17 12.90 7.37
N VAL A 277 -9.77 14.08 7.60
CA VAL A 277 -9.23 15.35 7.10
C VAL A 277 -8.02 15.71 7.96
N LEU A 278 -6.86 15.88 7.34
CA LEU A 278 -5.61 16.20 8.03
C LEU A 278 -5.47 17.70 8.25
N ASP A 279 -5.86 18.51 7.26
CA ASP A 279 -5.69 19.97 7.32
C ASP A 279 -6.70 20.73 6.44
N VAL A 280 -6.83 22.04 6.68
CA VAL A 280 -7.68 22.96 5.89
C VAL A 280 -7.02 24.34 5.74
N LEU A 281 -7.19 24.94 4.56
CA LEU A 281 -6.64 26.25 4.17
C LEU A 281 -7.70 27.09 3.47
N VAL A 282 -7.89 28.34 3.88
CA VAL A 282 -8.81 29.31 3.26
C VAL A 282 -8.09 30.05 2.14
N LEU A 283 -8.64 29.91 0.93
CA LEU A 283 -8.13 30.48 -0.31
C LEU A 283 -8.90 31.75 -0.71
N PRO A 284 -8.23 32.74 -1.34
CA PRO A 284 -8.92 33.83 -2.02
C PRO A 284 -9.46 33.28 -3.35
N TRP A 285 -10.67 33.70 -3.74
CA TRP A 285 -11.25 33.31 -5.02
C TRP A 285 -12.16 34.42 -5.54
N PRO A 286 -12.11 34.79 -6.83
CA PRO A 286 -13.07 35.70 -7.43
C PRO A 286 -14.51 35.16 -7.28
N ASP A 287 -15.48 36.05 -7.10
CA ASP A 287 -16.92 35.74 -7.17
C ASP A 287 -17.46 34.67 -6.19
N LYS A 288 -16.70 34.26 -5.17
CA LYS A 288 -17.14 33.33 -4.11
C LYS A 288 -16.94 33.90 -2.70
N GLU A 289 -17.75 33.42 -1.76
CA GLU A 289 -17.70 33.90 -0.37
C GLU A 289 -16.41 33.45 0.33
N ALA A 290 -16.15 32.14 0.25
CA ALA A 290 -14.89 31.50 0.59
C ALA A 290 -14.68 30.24 -0.26
N VAL A 291 -13.42 29.91 -0.53
CA VAL A 291 -12.99 28.64 -1.14
C VAL A 291 -11.95 28.01 -0.20
N LEU A 292 -12.02 26.69 -0.05
CA LEU A 292 -11.22 25.94 0.92
C LEU A 292 -10.43 24.86 0.20
N LEU A 293 -9.17 24.66 0.61
CA LEU A 293 -8.38 23.48 0.26
C LEU A 293 -8.36 22.54 1.47
N ALA A 294 -8.63 21.25 1.26
CA ALA A 294 -8.64 20.25 2.33
C ALA A 294 -7.87 18.98 1.93
N THR A 295 -7.00 18.49 2.83
CA THR A 295 -6.18 17.29 2.64
C THR A 295 -6.74 16.11 3.42
N VAL A 296 -6.63 14.89 2.88
CA VAL A 296 -7.19 13.67 3.49
C VAL A 296 -6.20 12.51 3.52
N ARG A 297 -6.30 11.70 4.58
CA ARG A 297 -5.20 10.84 5.04
C ARG A 297 -4.77 9.72 4.09
N ASN A 298 -5.58 8.68 3.89
CA ASN A 298 -5.13 7.43 3.25
C ASN A 298 -5.46 7.36 1.75
N SER A 299 -6.01 8.43 1.15
CA SER A 299 -6.37 8.48 -0.27
C SER A 299 -5.44 9.33 -1.14
N GLY A 300 -4.54 10.12 -0.55
CA GLY A 300 -3.64 11.03 -1.29
C GLY A 300 -4.37 12.14 -2.07
N VAL A 301 -5.67 12.35 -1.77
CA VAL A 301 -6.52 13.32 -2.44
C VAL A 301 -6.43 14.68 -1.75
N VAL A 302 -6.47 15.74 -2.55
CA VAL A 302 -6.76 17.11 -2.10
C VAL A 302 -8.09 17.53 -2.72
N TYR A 303 -8.95 18.15 -1.92
CA TYR A 303 -10.25 18.68 -2.32
C TYR A 303 -10.23 20.21 -2.37
N LEU A 304 -10.81 20.78 -3.43
CA LEU A 304 -11.21 22.19 -3.48
C LEU A 304 -12.71 22.28 -3.16
N LEU A 305 -13.06 23.01 -2.11
CA LEU A 305 -14.44 23.19 -1.65
C LEU A 305 -14.88 24.64 -1.85
N GLY A 306 -16.15 24.86 -2.19
CA GLY A 306 -16.77 26.18 -2.22
C GLY A 306 -17.81 26.28 -1.11
N ASP A 307 -17.80 27.37 -0.35
CA ASP A 307 -18.82 27.69 0.64
C ASP A 307 -19.77 28.75 0.08
N ASP A 308 -20.92 28.30 -0.42
CA ASP A 308 -21.92 29.16 -1.06
C ASP A 308 -22.99 29.61 -0.03
N SER A 309 -22.50 30.11 1.12
CA SER A 309 -23.21 30.54 2.35
C SER A 309 -24.00 29.47 3.13
N ASP A 310 -24.73 28.60 2.43
CA ASP A 310 -25.60 27.56 3.02
C ASP A 310 -25.02 26.15 3.00
N LYS A 311 -24.05 25.89 2.13
CA LYS A 311 -23.45 24.57 1.97
C LYS A 311 -22.00 24.67 1.51
N ILE A 312 -21.13 23.95 2.22
CA ILE A 312 -19.77 23.66 1.75
C ILE A 312 -19.85 22.46 0.79
N SER A 313 -19.51 22.68 -0.48
CA SER A 313 -19.63 21.70 -1.56
C SER A 313 -18.27 21.40 -2.22
N ILE A 314 -18.08 20.17 -2.73
CA ILE A 314 -16.85 19.82 -3.45
C ILE A 314 -16.94 20.39 -4.87
N LEU A 315 -16.03 21.30 -5.21
CA LEU A 315 -15.87 21.83 -6.57
C LEU A 315 -15.00 20.87 -7.39
N HIS A 316 -13.78 20.62 -6.92
CA HIS A 316 -12.75 19.85 -7.62
C HIS A 316 -11.97 18.95 -6.65
N TRP A 317 -11.25 17.97 -7.20
CA TRP A 317 -10.34 17.11 -6.44
C TRP A 317 -9.22 16.60 -7.34
N GLN A 318 -8.06 16.31 -6.74
CA GLN A 318 -6.88 15.74 -7.40
C GLN A 318 -6.27 14.66 -6.51
N HIS A 319 -5.94 13.50 -7.07
CA HIS A 319 -5.10 12.51 -6.39
C HIS A 319 -3.64 12.87 -6.64
N THR A 320 -2.94 13.37 -5.63
CA THR A 320 -1.61 13.99 -5.76
C THR A 320 -0.44 13.00 -5.77
N GLY A 321 -0.68 11.71 -5.51
CA GLY A 321 0.34 10.64 -5.55
C GLY A 321 1.37 10.66 -4.39
N LYS A 322 1.38 11.75 -3.62
CA LYS A 322 2.02 11.91 -2.31
C LYS A 322 0.92 12.17 -1.28
N HIS A 323 1.03 11.63 -0.07
CA HIS A 323 0.05 11.97 0.98
C HIS A 323 0.43 13.32 1.60
N ILE A 324 -0.28 14.40 1.23
CA ILE A 324 -0.04 15.73 1.83
C ILE A 324 -0.53 15.74 3.28
N TRP A 325 0.43 15.82 4.21
CA TRP A 325 0.21 15.75 5.65
C TRP A 325 -0.25 17.09 6.24
N ARG A 326 0.24 18.22 5.69
CA ARG A 326 -0.05 19.57 6.19
C ARG A 326 -0.07 20.62 5.08
N LEU A 327 -0.95 21.60 5.21
CA LEU A 327 -0.96 22.85 4.43
C LEU A 327 -0.28 23.93 5.28
N VAL A 328 1.02 24.12 5.07
CA VAL A 328 1.88 24.99 5.89
C VAL A 328 1.51 26.47 5.73
N GLY A 329 1.04 26.85 4.53
CA GLY A 329 0.29 28.09 4.32
C GLY A 329 0.26 28.54 2.87
N ARG A 330 -0.03 29.83 2.64
CA ARG A 330 -0.08 30.41 1.28
C ARG A 330 0.48 31.82 1.17
N GLY A 331 0.80 32.21 -0.06
CA GLY A 331 0.94 33.59 -0.56
C GLY A 331 0.22 33.65 -1.91
N ASP A 332 -0.90 34.35 -1.99
CA ASP A 332 -1.78 34.43 -3.17
C ASP A 332 -2.12 33.05 -3.79
N GLU A 333 -1.70 32.76 -5.03
CA GLU A 333 -1.86 31.45 -5.71
C GLU A 333 -0.88 30.37 -5.22
N HIS A 334 0.21 30.78 -4.56
CA HIS A 334 1.29 29.90 -4.13
C HIS A 334 0.95 29.30 -2.76
N ILE A 335 1.15 27.99 -2.62
CA ILE A 335 0.82 27.18 -1.44
C ILE A 335 2.08 26.43 -1.01
N LEU A 336 2.39 26.46 0.27
CA LEU A 336 3.46 25.66 0.87
C LEU A 336 2.85 24.49 1.62
N ALA A 337 3.30 23.27 1.34
CA ALA A 337 2.76 22.04 1.92
C ALA A 337 3.87 21.09 2.40
N ILE A 338 3.52 20.13 3.26
CA ILE A 338 4.39 19.03 3.68
C ILE A 338 3.73 17.70 3.35
N ASP A 339 4.48 16.74 2.79
CA ASP A 339 4.01 15.37 2.57
C ASP A 339 4.36 14.39 3.70
N GLU A 340 3.89 13.15 3.60
CA GLU A 340 4.12 12.07 4.56
C GLU A 340 5.61 11.78 4.83
N ARG A 341 6.49 12.06 3.87
CA ARG A 341 7.95 11.89 3.99
C ARG A 341 8.59 13.09 4.70
N GLN A 342 7.75 14.05 5.12
CA GLN A 342 8.10 15.33 5.70
C GLN A 342 8.87 16.26 4.75
N THR A 343 8.79 16.03 3.43
CA THR A 343 9.38 16.92 2.42
C THR A 343 8.52 18.18 2.26
N LEU A 344 9.15 19.35 2.19
CA LEU A 344 8.47 20.61 1.84
C LEU A 344 8.21 20.70 0.34
N LEU A 345 6.97 21.00 -0.04
CA LEU A 345 6.51 21.12 -1.41
C LEU A 345 6.05 22.56 -1.68
N PRO A 346 6.75 23.32 -2.54
CA PRO A 346 6.20 24.54 -3.12
C PRO A 346 5.22 24.19 -4.23
N LEU A 347 3.97 24.62 -4.07
CA LEU A 347 2.86 24.31 -4.96
C LEU A 347 2.22 25.60 -5.48
N ARG A 348 1.66 25.54 -6.69
CA ARG A 348 0.80 26.59 -7.24
C ARG A 348 -0.61 26.04 -7.44
N LEU A 349 -1.61 26.80 -6.99
CA LEU A 349 -3.01 26.54 -7.30
C LEU A 349 -3.30 26.94 -8.75
N ASN A 350 -3.84 26.03 -9.54
CA ASN A 350 -4.21 26.29 -10.94
C ASN A 350 -5.73 26.27 -11.13
N ALA A 351 -6.25 27.09 -12.06
CA ALA A 351 -7.67 27.18 -12.38
C ALA A 351 -8.09 26.01 -13.30
N PRO A 352 -8.86 25.01 -12.82
CA PRO A 352 -9.10 23.79 -13.62
C PRO A 352 -9.98 24.03 -14.85
N ASP A 353 -10.66 25.18 -14.94
CA ASP A 353 -11.42 25.61 -16.13
C ASP A 353 -10.52 26.20 -17.24
N GLU A 354 -9.37 26.80 -16.93
CA GLU A 354 -8.39 27.23 -17.94
C GLU A 354 -7.92 26.01 -18.75
N ILE A 355 -7.59 24.91 -18.06
CA ILE A 355 -7.18 23.64 -18.66
C ILE A 355 -8.27 23.08 -19.60
N LYS A 356 -9.55 23.17 -19.21
CA LYS A 356 -10.70 22.75 -20.05
C LYS A 356 -10.82 23.61 -21.29
N ALA A 357 -10.63 24.93 -21.17
CA ALA A 357 -10.69 25.86 -22.28
C ALA A 357 -9.56 25.63 -23.30
N ILE A 358 -8.31 25.49 -22.82
CA ILE A 358 -7.14 25.17 -23.66
C ILE A 358 -7.36 23.83 -24.39
N HIS A 359 -7.77 22.78 -23.66
CA HIS A 359 -8.03 21.47 -24.25
C HIS A 359 -9.10 21.55 -25.35
N LYS A 360 -10.26 22.14 -25.06
CA LYS A 360 -11.36 22.27 -26.02
C LYS A 360 -10.95 23.04 -27.27
N LEU A 361 -10.22 24.15 -27.11
CA LEU A 361 -9.73 24.98 -28.21
C LEU A 361 -8.74 24.21 -29.10
N ALA A 362 -7.80 23.47 -28.51
CA ALA A 362 -6.82 22.67 -29.24
C ALA A 362 -7.49 21.52 -30.01
N THR A 363 -8.44 20.79 -29.41
CA THR A 363 -9.18 19.71 -30.10
C THR A 363 -10.01 20.25 -31.27
N GLN A 364 -10.66 21.40 -31.11
CA GLN A 364 -11.42 22.06 -32.18
C GLN A 364 -10.52 22.39 -33.37
N ARG A 365 -9.38 23.05 -33.12
CA ARG A 365 -8.41 23.45 -34.14
C ARG A 365 -7.77 22.26 -34.85
N LEU A 366 -7.36 21.22 -34.13
CA LEU A 366 -6.77 20.03 -34.74
C LEU A 366 -7.76 19.29 -35.64
N VAL A 367 -9.04 19.21 -35.29
CA VAL A 367 -10.05 18.60 -36.18
C VAL A 367 -10.34 19.47 -37.42
N GLN A 368 -10.18 20.80 -37.34
CA GLN A 368 -10.22 21.67 -38.52
C GLN A 368 -8.99 21.45 -39.41
N LEU A 369 -7.79 21.46 -38.82
CA LEU A 369 -6.50 21.28 -39.52
C LEU A 369 -6.33 19.88 -40.16
N TYR A 370 -7.05 18.87 -39.67
CA TYR A 370 -7.03 17.50 -40.20
C TYR A 370 -8.40 17.04 -40.73
N GLN A 371 -9.30 17.95 -41.10
CA GLN A 371 -10.70 17.60 -41.41
C GLN A 371 -10.83 16.64 -42.61
N GLU A 372 -10.01 16.81 -43.65
CA GLU A 372 -10.03 15.94 -44.83
C GLU A 372 -9.40 14.57 -44.51
N GLU A 373 -8.25 14.57 -43.83
CA GLU A 373 -7.55 13.36 -43.39
C GLU A 373 -8.44 12.49 -42.48
N LEU A 374 -9.13 13.10 -41.51
CA LEU A 374 -10.06 12.42 -40.60
C LEU A 374 -11.28 11.83 -41.34
N ASN A 375 -11.89 12.59 -42.26
CA ASN A 375 -13.03 12.09 -43.04
C ASN A 375 -12.62 10.95 -43.98
N HIS A 376 -11.45 11.05 -44.63
CA HIS A 376 -10.88 9.97 -45.45
C HIS A 376 -10.62 8.71 -44.60
N TYR A 377 -10.00 8.86 -43.44
CA TYR A 377 -9.63 7.77 -42.54
C TYR A 377 -10.83 7.00 -41.98
N LEU A 378 -11.90 7.70 -41.56
CA LEU A 378 -13.11 7.06 -41.04
C LEU A 378 -13.93 6.37 -42.15
N SER A 379 -13.89 6.88 -43.38
CA SER A 379 -14.64 6.33 -44.52
C SER A 379 -13.92 5.15 -45.22
N ASN A 380 -12.70 5.35 -45.69
CA ASN A 380 -12.12 4.59 -46.81
C ASN A 380 -11.37 3.29 -46.45
N SER A 381 -11.43 2.86 -45.19
CA SER A 381 -10.85 1.61 -44.61
C SER A 381 -9.46 1.74 -44.00
N LEU A 382 -9.06 0.69 -43.26
CA LEU A 382 -7.85 0.63 -42.44
C LEU A 382 -6.63 0.24 -43.30
N ASP A 383 -6.28 1.05 -44.31
CA ASP A 383 -5.14 0.75 -45.17
C ASP A 383 -3.81 1.19 -44.55
N PHE A 384 -3.18 0.25 -43.85
CA PHE A 384 -1.84 0.38 -43.25
C PHE A 384 -0.69 0.55 -44.27
N LYS A 385 -0.93 0.66 -45.58
CA LYS A 385 0.12 0.88 -46.60
C LYS A 385 0.46 2.35 -46.83
N HIS A 386 -0.43 3.28 -46.48
CA HIS A 386 -0.36 4.68 -46.93
C HIS A 386 -0.16 5.72 -45.82
N HIS A 387 -0.07 5.30 -44.55
CA HIS A 387 0.13 6.19 -43.40
C HIS A 387 1.19 5.64 -42.43
N GLU A 388 1.89 6.52 -41.72
CA GLU A 388 2.76 6.09 -40.63
C GLU A 388 1.95 5.55 -39.43
N PRO A 389 2.40 4.46 -38.77
CA PRO A 389 1.76 3.89 -37.59
C PRO A 389 1.45 4.89 -36.47
N THR A 390 2.31 5.89 -36.28
CA THR A 390 2.15 6.95 -35.27
C THR A 390 0.96 7.84 -35.62
N GLN A 391 0.95 8.42 -36.82
CA GLN A 391 -0.12 9.31 -37.30
C GLN A 391 -1.49 8.61 -37.31
N PHE A 392 -1.52 7.33 -37.69
CA PHE A 392 -2.70 6.46 -37.60
C PHE A 392 -3.26 6.39 -36.17
N CYS A 393 -2.39 6.26 -35.16
CA CYS A 393 -2.81 6.24 -33.76
C CYS A 393 -3.26 7.61 -33.24
N GLU A 394 -2.59 8.70 -33.67
CA GLU A 394 -2.88 10.06 -33.21
C GLU A 394 -4.20 10.60 -33.79
N LEU A 395 -4.47 10.39 -35.08
CA LEU A 395 -5.73 10.79 -35.70
C LEU A 395 -6.95 9.99 -35.16
N GLY A 396 -6.79 8.67 -34.93
CA GLY A 396 -7.85 7.87 -34.30
C GLY A 396 -8.17 8.32 -32.87
N ASN A 397 -7.15 8.75 -32.12
CA ASN A 397 -7.31 9.37 -30.80
C ASN A 397 -8.00 10.74 -30.88
N LEU A 398 -7.59 11.61 -31.82
CA LEU A 398 -8.17 12.94 -32.03
C LEU A 398 -9.67 12.88 -32.37
N ALA A 399 -10.07 11.95 -33.25
CA ALA A 399 -11.47 11.71 -33.59
C ALA A 399 -12.31 11.35 -32.35
N LEU A 400 -11.76 10.53 -31.45
CA LEU A 400 -12.42 10.16 -30.21
C LEU A 400 -12.54 11.35 -29.24
N GLU A 401 -11.50 12.17 -29.04
CA GLU A 401 -11.58 13.32 -28.12
C GLU A 401 -12.63 14.35 -28.57
N TYR A 402 -12.70 14.66 -29.86
CA TYR A 402 -13.70 15.61 -30.40
C TYR A 402 -15.14 15.12 -30.14
N PHE A 403 -15.38 13.82 -30.33
CA PHE A 403 -16.64 13.17 -29.99
C PHE A 403 -16.93 13.21 -28.49
N LEU A 404 -15.95 12.89 -27.63
CA LEU A 404 -16.07 12.91 -26.17
C LEU A 404 -16.27 14.32 -25.58
N LEU A 405 -15.94 15.39 -26.32
CA LEU A 405 -16.21 16.78 -25.97
C LEU A 405 -17.63 17.26 -26.36
N GLY A 406 -18.45 16.41 -26.99
CA GLY A 406 -19.83 16.76 -27.38
C GLY A 406 -19.92 17.81 -28.48
N LEU A 407 -18.89 17.92 -29.31
CA LEU A 407 -18.83 18.85 -30.42
C LEU A 407 -19.63 18.30 -31.63
N PRO A 408 -20.40 19.14 -32.36
CA PRO A 408 -21.43 18.65 -33.29
C PRO A 408 -20.82 17.99 -34.54
N LEU A 409 -20.95 16.66 -34.63
CA LEU A 409 -20.56 15.84 -35.78
C LEU A 409 -21.69 14.87 -36.20
N THR A 410 -22.88 15.41 -36.46
CA THR A 410 -24.06 14.66 -36.91
C THR A 410 -23.86 13.86 -38.21
N GLN A 411 -22.84 14.20 -39.02
CA GLN A 411 -22.47 13.45 -40.23
C GLN A 411 -21.39 12.38 -40.00
N ALA A 412 -20.55 12.48 -38.97
CA ALA A 412 -19.44 11.55 -38.75
C ALA A 412 -19.77 10.38 -37.82
N TRP A 413 -20.87 10.42 -37.05
CA TRP A 413 -21.26 9.28 -36.20
C TRP A 413 -21.33 7.94 -36.97
N PRO A 414 -22.02 7.83 -38.13
CA PRO A 414 -22.07 6.55 -38.86
C PRO A 414 -20.70 6.12 -39.40
N LEU A 415 -19.81 7.07 -39.70
CA LEU A 415 -18.44 6.77 -40.12
C LEU A 415 -17.61 6.23 -38.96
N PHE A 416 -17.72 6.83 -37.77
CA PHE A 416 -17.02 6.37 -36.57
C PHE A 416 -17.56 5.01 -36.06
N GLU A 417 -18.87 4.78 -36.08
CA GLU A 417 -19.42 3.46 -35.74
C GLU A 417 -18.96 2.39 -36.73
N ASN A 418 -18.99 2.68 -38.04
CA ASN A 418 -18.47 1.79 -39.08
C ASN A 418 -16.96 1.52 -38.89
N TRP A 419 -16.17 2.53 -38.55
CA TRP A 419 -14.75 2.40 -38.21
C TRP A 419 -14.54 1.50 -36.99
N CYS A 420 -15.28 1.66 -35.89
CA CYS A 420 -15.23 0.73 -34.76
C CYS A 420 -15.59 -0.71 -35.14
N ASN A 421 -16.61 -0.92 -35.98
CA ASN A 421 -16.94 -2.26 -36.49
C ASN A 421 -15.78 -2.86 -37.32
N LYS A 422 -15.08 -2.05 -38.13
CA LYS A 422 -13.91 -2.48 -38.92
C LYS A 422 -12.72 -2.87 -38.03
N LEU A 423 -12.42 -2.10 -36.98
CA LEU A 423 -11.29 -2.37 -36.05
C LEU A 423 -11.34 -3.80 -35.49
N ASN A 424 -12.51 -4.30 -35.12
CA ASN A 424 -12.69 -5.64 -34.54
C ASN A 424 -12.39 -6.78 -35.52
N GLY A 425 -12.74 -6.62 -36.80
CA GLY A 425 -12.67 -7.69 -37.80
C GLY A 425 -11.30 -7.89 -38.45
N CYS A 426 -10.42 -6.88 -38.41
CA CYS A 426 -9.19 -6.88 -39.20
C CYS A 426 -8.05 -7.77 -38.66
N TYR A 427 -8.06 -8.20 -37.40
CA TYR A 427 -6.94 -8.98 -36.84
C TYR A 427 -6.64 -10.29 -37.61
N LYS A 428 -7.66 -10.90 -38.25
CA LYS A 428 -7.54 -12.12 -39.06
C LYS A 428 -6.77 -11.97 -40.38
N THR A 429 -6.55 -10.75 -40.88
CA THR A 429 -5.98 -10.51 -42.22
C THR A 429 -4.71 -9.67 -42.24
N LEU A 430 -4.25 -9.19 -41.08
CA LEU A 430 -3.09 -8.32 -40.92
C LEU A 430 -1.82 -9.10 -40.53
N ASN A 431 -0.65 -8.60 -40.95
CA ASN A 431 0.63 -9.14 -40.48
C ASN A 431 0.94 -8.70 -39.03
N SER A 432 1.91 -9.36 -38.38
CA SER A 432 2.23 -9.14 -36.95
C SER A 432 2.56 -7.69 -36.56
N SER A 433 3.12 -6.90 -37.48
CA SER A 433 3.43 -5.47 -37.23
C SER A 433 2.16 -4.61 -37.28
N GLN A 434 1.32 -4.84 -38.28
CA GLN A 434 0.02 -4.17 -38.45
C GLN A 434 -0.96 -4.56 -37.32
N GLN A 435 -1.01 -5.84 -36.94
CA GLN A 435 -1.77 -6.35 -35.80
C GLN A 435 -1.40 -5.61 -34.50
N ARG A 436 -0.10 -5.31 -34.29
CA ARG A 436 0.35 -4.56 -33.11
C ARG A 436 -0.05 -3.08 -33.15
N THR A 437 0.15 -2.40 -34.26
CA THR A 437 -0.29 -0.99 -34.43
C THR A 437 -1.80 -0.86 -34.17
N LEU A 438 -2.59 -1.79 -34.71
CA LEU A 438 -4.03 -1.88 -34.47
C LEU A 438 -4.35 -2.17 -32.99
N MET A 439 -3.63 -3.08 -32.35
CA MET A 439 -3.78 -3.40 -30.92
C MET A 439 -3.47 -2.19 -30.02
N ASP A 440 -2.38 -1.48 -30.28
CA ASP A 440 -1.94 -0.34 -29.46
C ASP A 440 -2.91 0.85 -29.56
N LEU A 441 -3.46 1.14 -30.76
CA LEU A 441 -4.55 2.10 -30.90
C LEU A 441 -5.81 1.61 -30.17
N HIS A 442 -6.22 0.35 -30.37
CA HIS A 442 -7.46 -0.16 -29.79
C HIS A 442 -7.42 -0.16 -28.26
N TYR A 443 -6.27 -0.50 -27.66
CA TYR A 443 -6.01 -0.39 -26.22
C TYR A 443 -6.15 1.06 -25.70
N GLN A 444 -5.69 2.05 -26.47
CA GLN A 444 -5.82 3.47 -26.12
C GLN A 444 -7.28 3.94 -26.19
N LEU A 445 -7.98 3.68 -27.30
CA LEU A 445 -9.40 4.04 -27.48
C LEU A 445 -10.26 3.49 -26.35
N ILE A 446 -10.11 2.19 -26.05
CA ILE A 446 -10.81 1.55 -24.93
C ILE A 446 -10.50 2.28 -23.63
N ASN A 447 -9.23 2.47 -23.26
CA ASN A 447 -8.89 3.12 -21.98
C ASN A 447 -9.40 4.57 -21.89
N ARG A 448 -9.45 5.32 -22.98
CA ARG A 448 -10.00 6.69 -23.00
C ARG A 448 -11.50 6.75 -22.80
N VAL A 449 -12.27 5.94 -23.52
CA VAL A 449 -13.72 5.81 -23.28
C VAL A 449 -13.98 5.34 -21.85
N PHE A 450 -13.18 4.40 -21.33
CA PHE A 450 -13.27 3.96 -19.94
C PHE A 450 -13.00 5.10 -18.94
N ASN A 451 -11.95 5.90 -19.14
CA ASN A 451 -11.58 7.00 -18.26
C ASN A 451 -12.62 8.14 -18.30
N TRP A 452 -13.17 8.46 -19.48
CA TRP A 452 -14.23 9.45 -19.64
C TRP A 452 -15.49 9.05 -18.88
N LEU A 453 -15.99 7.82 -19.11
CA LEU A 453 -17.17 7.28 -18.43
C LEU A 453 -16.98 7.20 -16.91
N GLN A 454 -15.77 6.83 -16.46
CA GLN A 454 -15.40 6.88 -15.05
C GLN A 454 -15.52 8.31 -14.49
N SER A 455 -14.98 9.31 -15.19
CA SER A 455 -15.04 10.72 -14.76
C SER A 455 -16.48 11.25 -14.65
N CYS A 456 -17.35 10.86 -15.60
CA CYS A 456 -18.76 11.24 -15.65
C CYS A 456 -19.62 10.54 -14.57
N CYS A 457 -19.20 9.37 -14.09
CA CYS A 457 -19.90 8.65 -13.01
C CYS A 457 -19.48 9.09 -11.60
N TYR A 458 -18.31 9.72 -11.44
CA TYR A 458 -17.82 10.26 -10.16
C TYR A 458 -18.16 11.73 -9.97
N LYS A 459 -18.08 12.57 -11.01
CA LYS A 459 -18.60 13.93 -10.97
C LYS A 459 -20.13 13.88 -11.12
N LYS A 460 -20.89 14.47 -10.19
CA LYS A 460 -22.28 14.87 -10.47
C LYS A 460 -22.23 15.98 -11.51
N ASN A 461 -22.16 15.63 -12.79
CA ASN A 461 -22.02 16.58 -13.89
C ASN A 461 -23.37 16.69 -14.64
N PRO A 462 -24.29 17.58 -14.22
CA PRO A 462 -25.68 17.59 -14.71
C PRO A 462 -25.85 18.04 -16.16
N ALA A 463 -24.76 18.40 -16.85
CA ALA A 463 -24.76 19.00 -18.19
C ALA A 463 -24.67 18.01 -19.37
N LEU A 464 -24.59 16.70 -19.12
CA LEU A 464 -24.60 15.69 -20.20
C LEU A 464 -26.04 15.26 -20.51
N SER A 465 -26.45 15.38 -21.77
CA SER A 465 -27.71 14.83 -22.28
C SER A 465 -27.68 13.30 -22.22
N ASP A 466 -28.86 12.68 -22.15
CA ASP A 466 -28.97 11.21 -22.15
C ASP A 466 -28.55 10.61 -23.49
N GLU A 467 -28.79 11.32 -24.59
CA GLU A 467 -28.29 10.99 -25.92
C GLU A 467 -26.76 10.83 -25.94
N THR A 468 -25.99 11.78 -25.40
CA THR A 468 -24.52 11.65 -25.33
C THR A 468 -24.08 10.47 -24.46
N LYS A 469 -24.80 10.17 -23.36
CA LYS A 469 -24.50 9.01 -22.50
C LYS A 469 -24.71 7.70 -23.25
N GLU A 470 -25.84 7.55 -23.94
CA GLU A 470 -26.15 6.39 -24.77
C GLU A 470 -25.16 6.22 -25.92
N LEU A 471 -24.78 7.32 -26.59
CA LEU A 471 -23.89 7.32 -27.74
C LEU A 471 -22.46 6.88 -27.35
N VAL A 472 -21.90 7.45 -26.28
CA VAL A 472 -20.56 7.05 -25.76
C VAL A 472 -20.58 5.62 -25.22
N PHE A 473 -21.67 5.18 -24.57
CA PHE A 473 -21.80 3.80 -24.12
C PHE A 473 -21.94 2.82 -25.30
N THR A 474 -22.56 3.25 -26.40
CA THR A 474 -22.63 2.47 -27.64
C THR A 474 -21.24 2.31 -28.26
N VAL A 475 -20.41 3.38 -28.34
CA VAL A 475 -18.99 3.27 -28.73
C VAL A 475 -18.25 2.23 -27.88
N LEU A 476 -18.44 2.27 -26.56
CA LEU A 476 -17.81 1.31 -25.66
C LEU A 476 -18.17 -0.14 -26.02
N LEU A 477 -19.46 -0.44 -26.19
CA LEU A 477 -19.89 -1.80 -26.52
C LEU A 477 -19.38 -2.26 -27.89
N LYS A 478 -19.19 -1.35 -28.86
CA LYS A 478 -18.55 -1.66 -30.14
C LYS A 478 -17.07 -2.00 -29.99
N LEU A 479 -16.28 -1.18 -29.28
CA LEU A 479 -14.85 -1.44 -29.02
C LEU A 479 -14.60 -2.70 -28.16
N LEU A 480 -15.62 -3.20 -27.46
CA LEU A 480 -15.54 -4.43 -26.66
C LEU A 480 -16.11 -5.68 -27.35
N ALA A 481 -16.63 -5.55 -28.58
CA ALA A 481 -17.08 -6.67 -29.40
C ALA A 481 -15.89 -7.33 -30.15
N LEU A 482 -14.87 -7.75 -29.39
CA LEU A 482 -13.64 -8.36 -29.90
C LEU A 482 -13.91 -9.71 -30.56
N ASP A 483 -13.21 -9.97 -31.67
CA ASP A 483 -13.13 -11.28 -32.34
C ASP A 483 -12.10 -12.18 -31.64
N ASN A 484 -12.25 -13.51 -31.71
CA ASN A 484 -11.33 -14.48 -31.09
C ASN A 484 -9.87 -14.27 -31.54
N ALA A 485 -9.65 -13.73 -32.74
CA ALA A 485 -8.34 -13.38 -33.29
C ALA A 485 -7.71 -12.10 -32.71
N ALA A 486 -8.38 -11.37 -31.80
CA ALA A 486 -7.79 -10.22 -31.12
C ALA A 486 -6.61 -10.66 -30.21
N PRO A 487 -5.49 -9.91 -30.16
CA PRO A 487 -4.33 -10.21 -29.30
C PRO A 487 -4.64 -10.31 -27.80
N ASP A 488 -3.82 -11.08 -27.08
CA ASP A 488 -4.02 -11.39 -25.66
C ASP A 488 -4.08 -10.14 -24.77
N THR A 489 -3.37 -9.08 -25.15
CA THR A 489 -3.37 -7.76 -24.49
C THR A 489 -4.76 -7.14 -24.34
N LEU A 490 -5.62 -7.28 -25.35
CA LEU A 490 -6.97 -6.71 -25.33
C LEU A 490 -7.92 -7.53 -24.45
N TRP A 491 -7.81 -8.86 -24.50
CA TRP A 491 -8.53 -9.76 -23.61
C TRP A 491 -8.16 -9.54 -22.14
N ILE A 492 -6.87 -9.39 -21.84
CA ILE A 492 -6.35 -9.13 -20.48
C ILE A 492 -6.78 -7.76 -19.95
N LEU A 493 -6.85 -6.73 -20.81
CA LEU A 493 -7.44 -5.44 -20.45
C LEU A 493 -8.92 -5.63 -20.06
N LEU A 494 -9.69 -6.29 -20.93
CA LEU A 494 -11.14 -6.48 -20.76
C LEU A 494 -11.47 -7.33 -19.52
N PHE A 495 -10.72 -8.41 -19.25
CA PHE A 495 -10.89 -9.25 -18.04
C PHE A 495 -10.81 -8.47 -16.73
N ARG A 496 -10.02 -7.38 -16.67
CA ARG A 496 -9.84 -6.51 -15.49
C ARG A 496 -10.86 -5.37 -15.40
N LYS A 497 -11.56 -5.10 -16.50
CA LYS A 497 -12.38 -3.90 -16.73
C LYS A 497 -13.87 -4.23 -16.84
N LEU A 498 -14.23 -5.48 -17.13
CA LEU A 498 -15.59 -6.01 -17.27
C LEU A 498 -16.58 -5.55 -16.19
N ASP A 499 -16.13 -5.52 -14.94
CA ASP A 499 -16.94 -5.19 -13.76
C ASP A 499 -17.62 -3.81 -13.85
N TRP A 500 -17.04 -2.89 -14.63
CA TRP A 500 -17.56 -1.55 -14.84
C TRP A 500 -18.77 -1.48 -15.78
N LEU A 501 -18.95 -2.42 -16.72
CA LEU A 501 -19.96 -2.28 -17.78
C LEU A 501 -21.38 -2.24 -17.22
N THR A 502 -21.73 -3.20 -16.35
CA THR A 502 -23.03 -3.20 -15.65
C THR A 502 -23.14 -2.01 -14.70
N ARG A 503 -22.06 -1.67 -13.98
CA ARG A 503 -22.05 -0.54 -13.04
C ARG A 503 -22.30 0.80 -13.73
N TRP A 504 -21.87 0.97 -14.98
CA TRP A 504 -22.11 2.17 -15.79
C TRP A 504 -23.49 2.24 -16.40
N ALA A 505 -24.05 1.13 -16.89
CA ALA A 505 -25.45 1.09 -17.30
C ALA A 505 -26.38 1.50 -16.13
N GLU A 506 -26.14 0.96 -14.93
CA GLU A 506 -26.82 1.35 -13.69
C GLU A 506 -26.60 2.83 -13.31
N LYS A 507 -25.37 3.35 -13.46
CA LYS A 507 -24.98 4.70 -13.00
C LYS A 507 -25.40 5.83 -13.93
N LEU A 508 -25.45 5.56 -15.22
CA LEU A 508 -25.90 6.49 -16.26
C LEU A 508 -27.40 6.34 -16.55
N THR A 509 -28.10 5.48 -15.80
CA THR A 509 -29.53 5.18 -15.93
C THR A 509 -29.93 4.82 -17.37
N LEU A 510 -29.11 3.99 -18.02
CA LEU A 510 -29.35 3.57 -19.41
C LEU A 510 -30.50 2.54 -19.47
N PRO A 511 -31.32 2.53 -20.55
CA PRO A 511 -32.39 1.56 -20.71
C PRO A 511 -31.88 0.10 -20.79
N ASP A 512 -32.71 -0.85 -20.33
CA ASP A 512 -32.36 -2.28 -20.19
C ASP A 512 -31.83 -2.95 -21.47
N ARG A 513 -32.11 -2.38 -22.66
CA ARG A 513 -31.51 -2.79 -23.93
C ARG A 513 -29.98 -2.88 -23.88
N TYR A 514 -29.33 -2.01 -23.10
CA TYR A 514 -27.88 -2.03 -22.91
C TYR A 514 -27.41 -3.15 -21.97
N LEU A 515 -28.19 -3.50 -20.95
CA LEU A 515 -27.93 -4.67 -20.11
C LEU A 515 -28.03 -5.97 -20.93
N ALA A 516 -28.99 -6.05 -21.87
CA ALA A 516 -29.10 -7.15 -22.81
C ALA A 516 -27.89 -7.25 -23.76
N GLN A 517 -27.34 -6.13 -24.23
CA GLN A 517 -26.12 -6.11 -25.06
C GLN A 517 -24.84 -6.48 -24.29
N ILE A 518 -24.76 -6.17 -22.99
CA ILE A 518 -23.62 -6.57 -22.13
C ILE A 518 -23.58 -8.09 -21.90
N LYS A 519 -24.73 -8.79 -21.95
CA LYS A 519 -24.81 -10.22 -21.63
C LYS A 519 -23.97 -11.10 -22.58
N PRO A 520 -24.09 -11.03 -23.92
CA PRO A 520 -23.22 -11.76 -24.84
C PRO A 520 -21.72 -11.50 -24.62
N ILE A 521 -21.33 -10.25 -24.31
CA ILE A 521 -19.93 -9.90 -24.02
C ILE A 521 -19.45 -10.62 -22.75
N LYS A 522 -20.27 -10.67 -21.69
CA LYS A 522 -19.96 -11.44 -20.47
C LYS A 522 -19.84 -12.94 -20.73
N GLU A 523 -20.71 -13.51 -21.56
CA GLU A 523 -20.72 -14.94 -21.89
C GLU A 523 -19.49 -15.32 -22.72
N HIS A 524 -19.15 -14.52 -23.73
CA HIS A 524 -17.92 -14.67 -24.51
C HIS A 524 -16.66 -14.55 -23.62
N LEU A 525 -16.65 -13.62 -22.65
CA LEU A 525 -15.54 -13.48 -21.70
C LEU A 525 -15.42 -14.63 -20.71
N LYS A 526 -16.52 -15.30 -20.32
CA LYS A 526 -16.44 -16.54 -19.53
C LYS A 526 -15.77 -17.66 -20.34
N TYR A 527 -16.05 -17.76 -21.65
CA TYR A 527 -15.34 -18.69 -22.55
C TYR A 527 -13.85 -18.35 -22.68
N MET A 528 -13.49 -17.10 -23.01
CA MET A 528 -12.07 -16.70 -23.16
C MET A 528 -11.28 -16.79 -21.85
N ARG A 529 -11.91 -16.63 -20.67
CA ARG A 529 -11.23 -16.89 -19.38
C ARG A 529 -10.83 -18.37 -19.20
N ALA A 530 -11.60 -19.32 -19.75
CA ALA A 530 -11.26 -20.74 -19.70
C ALA A 530 -10.12 -21.09 -20.67
N ASP A 531 -10.15 -20.55 -21.88
CA ASP A 531 -9.10 -20.70 -22.90
C ASP A 531 -7.73 -20.16 -22.39
N PHE A 532 -7.74 -19.01 -21.72
CA PHE A 532 -6.54 -18.42 -21.11
C PHE A 532 -6.06 -19.13 -19.84
N ALA A 533 -6.86 -20.03 -19.23
CA ALA A 533 -6.57 -20.56 -17.90
C ALA A 533 -5.26 -21.38 -17.86
N CYS A 534 -4.97 -22.17 -18.89
CA CYS A 534 -3.78 -23.02 -18.94
C CYS A 534 -2.48 -22.18 -18.81
N GLY A 535 -2.33 -21.14 -19.65
CA GLY A 535 -1.20 -20.23 -19.55
C GLY A 535 -1.20 -19.44 -18.25
N LEU A 536 -2.35 -18.89 -17.82
CA LEU A 536 -2.41 -18.11 -16.57
C LEU A 536 -1.96 -18.91 -15.34
N ASN A 537 -2.17 -20.22 -15.30
CA ASN A 537 -1.69 -21.11 -14.24
C ASN A 537 -0.15 -21.13 -14.11
N LEU A 538 0.59 -20.87 -15.20
CA LEU A 538 2.07 -20.74 -15.19
C LEU A 538 2.54 -19.50 -14.41
N ILE A 539 1.66 -18.55 -14.12
CA ILE A 539 1.95 -17.32 -13.35
C ILE A 539 1.17 -17.29 -12.02
N ARG A 540 -0.02 -17.91 -11.98
CA ARG A 540 -1.02 -17.77 -10.92
C ARG A 540 -1.66 -19.13 -10.60
N PRO A 541 -1.29 -19.82 -9.50
CA PRO A 541 -2.05 -20.98 -9.02
C PRO A 541 -3.47 -20.62 -8.52
N LEU A 542 -3.76 -19.32 -8.35
CA LEU A 542 -5.07 -18.77 -7.99
C LEU A 542 -5.66 -17.99 -9.16
N ASN A 543 -6.72 -18.50 -9.78
CA ASN A 543 -7.41 -17.82 -10.89
C ASN A 543 -8.65 -17.05 -10.43
N THR A 544 -8.91 -15.92 -11.09
CA THR A 544 -10.09 -15.08 -10.85
C THR A 544 -11.30 -15.66 -11.59
N ILE A 545 -12.17 -16.35 -10.87
CA ILE A 545 -13.39 -16.97 -11.37
C ILE A 545 -14.38 -15.87 -11.80
N SER A 546 -14.75 -15.00 -10.87
CA SER A 546 -15.63 -13.85 -11.10
C SER A 546 -15.09 -12.58 -10.45
N SER A 547 -15.66 -11.45 -10.87
CA SER A 547 -15.25 -10.13 -10.45
C SER A 547 -16.44 -9.16 -10.50
N TYR A 548 -16.55 -8.27 -9.52
CA TYR A 548 -17.68 -7.34 -9.35
C TYR A 548 -17.21 -5.98 -8.82
N ARG A 549 -17.84 -4.88 -9.28
CA ARG A 549 -17.48 -3.51 -8.88
C ARG A 549 -18.48 -2.95 -7.87
N LEU A 550 -17.97 -2.63 -6.69
CA LEU A 550 -18.73 -1.99 -5.62
C LEU A 550 -18.76 -0.47 -5.76
N ASN A 551 -19.53 0.16 -4.87
CA ASN A 551 -19.73 1.60 -4.85
C ASN A 551 -18.48 2.34 -4.30
N SER A 552 -17.69 1.66 -3.47
CA SER A 552 -16.45 2.10 -2.82
C SER A 552 -15.59 0.89 -2.39
N GLN A 553 -14.42 1.12 -1.80
CA GLN A 553 -13.59 0.04 -1.24
C GLN A 553 -14.28 -0.68 -0.07
N VAL A 554 -14.04 -1.98 0.08
CA VAL A 554 -14.52 -2.77 1.23
C VAL A 554 -13.47 -2.76 2.33
N THR A 555 -13.86 -2.43 3.55
CA THR A 555 -12.96 -2.43 4.70
C THR A 555 -12.96 -3.76 5.44
N HIS A 556 -14.11 -4.45 5.48
CA HIS A 556 -14.29 -5.71 6.18
C HIS A 556 -15.30 -6.59 5.43
N ILE A 557 -15.04 -7.90 5.46
CA ILE A 557 -15.89 -8.98 4.96
C ILE A 557 -16.03 -9.97 6.11
N ASP A 558 -17.25 -10.40 6.45
CA ASP A 558 -17.46 -11.49 7.40
C ASP A 558 -18.74 -12.30 7.09
N ASP A 559 -18.92 -13.44 7.75
CA ASP A 559 -20.05 -14.35 7.52
C ASP A 559 -21.34 -13.82 8.17
N ALA A 560 -22.43 -13.82 7.41
CA ALA A 560 -23.76 -13.41 7.86
C ALA A 560 -24.66 -14.61 8.21
N ASN A 561 -24.61 -15.65 7.38
CA ASN A 561 -25.29 -16.94 7.48
C ASN A 561 -24.72 -17.85 6.36
N ASP A 562 -25.14 -19.11 6.28
CA ASP A 562 -24.66 -20.05 5.25
C ASP A 562 -24.76 -19.47 3.81
N GLY A 563 -23.62 -19.36 3.13
CA GLY A 563 -23.51 -18.79 1.78
C GLY A 563 -23.78 -17.28 1.68
N GLN A 564 -23.83 -16.55 2.80
CA GLN A 564 -24.12 -15.11 2.85
C GLN A 564 -23.05 -14.34 3.63
N TYR A 565 -22.68 -13.18 3.08
CA TYR A 565 -21.53 -12.41 3.52
C TYR A 565 -21.91 -10.95 3.73
N ALA A 566 -21.43 -10.37 4.83
CA ALA A 566 -21.61 -9.00 5.21
C ALA A 566 -20.39 -8.16 4.77
N PHE A 567 -20.65 -7.12 3.96
CA PHE A 567 -19.66 -6.25 3.35
C PHE A 567 -19.75 -4.84 3.93
N ILE A 568 -18.65 -4.32 4.46
CA ILE A 568 -18.57 -2.96 5.02
C ILE A 568 -17.89 -2.02 4.00
N GLU A 569 -18.70 -1.35 3.18
CA GLU A 569 -18.24 -0.34 2.23
C GLU A 569 -17.74 0.92 2.96
N SER A 570 -16.53 1.37 2.60
CA SER A 570 -15.84 2.49 3.24
C SER A 570 -16.62 3.79 3.08
N ASN A 571 -16.86 4.49 4.20
CA ASN A 571 -17.70 5.71 4.30
C ASN A 571 -19.18 5.51 3.95
N ARG A 572 -19.64 4.27 3.78
CA ARG A 572 -20.96 3.98 3.23
C ARG A 572 -21.63 2.89 4.05
N ASP A 573 -22.34 2.04 3.35
CA ASP A 573 -23.47 1.29 3.83
C ASP A 573 -23.03 -0.14 4.19
N LEU A 574 -23.73 -0.80 5.11
CA LEU A 574 -23.56 -2.23 5.31
C LEU A 574 -24.42 -2.96 4.27
N HIS A 575 -23.79 -3.83 3.48
CA HIS A 575 -24.44 -4.60 2.43
C HIS A 575 -24.42 -6.09 2.80
N LEU A 576 -25.49 -6.82 2.48
CA LEU A 576 -25.47 -8.29 2.49
C LEU A 576 -25.44 -8.80 1.05
N TYR A 577 -24.47 -9.68 0.79
CA TYR A 577 -24.32 -10.43 -0.45
C TYR A 577 -24.63 -11.90 -0.19
N GLN A 578 -25.22 -12.56 -1.17
CA GLN A 578 -25.34 -14.01 -1.19
C GLN A 578 -24.51 -14.57 -2.34
N SER A 579 -23.68 -15.56 -2.06
CA SER A 579 -23.06 -16.37 -3.09
C SER A 579 -24.08 -17.34 -3.69
N ASN A 580 -23.90 -17.67 -4.97
CA ASN A 580 -24.49 -18.88 -5.52
C ASN A 580 -23.98 -20.16 -4.79
N THR A 581 -24.61 -21.30 -5.04
CA THR A 581 -24.32 -22.60 -4.40
C THR A 581 -22.92 -23.16 -4.68
N LEU A 582 -22.16 -22.58 -5.61
CA LEU A 582 -20.81 -23.02 -6.00
C LEU A 582 -19.70 -22.07 -5.51
N GLY A 583 -20.04 -20.96 -4.82
CA GLY A 583 -19.07 -19.93 -4.44
C GLY A 583 -18.73 -18.92 -5.55
N THR A 584 -19.22 -19.12 -6.78
CA THR A 584 -18.57 -18.58 -7.98
C THR A 584 -19.05 -17.20 -8.45
N ASP A 585 -20.28 -16.77 -8.13
CA ASP A 585 -20.82 -15.44 -8.42
C ASP A 585 -21.58 -14.95 -7.16
N CYS A 586 -21.45 -13.66 -6.81
CA CYS A 586 -22.06 -13.03 -5.64
C CYS A 586 -23.13 -11.99 -6.02
N GLU A 587 -24.37 -12.19 -5.57
CA GLU A 587 -25.49 -11.28 -5.78
C GLU A 587 -25.75 -10.40 -4.56
N LYS A 588 -25.97 -9.10 -4.77
CA LYS A 588 -26.39 -8.18 -3.69
C LYS A 588 -27.84 -8.47 -3.31
N LYS A 589 -28.10 -8.76 -2.04
CA LYS A 589 -29.47 -8.99 -1.52
C LYS A 589 -30.01 -7.92 -0.59
N LEU A 590 -29.15 -7.19 0.13
CA LEU A 590 -29.61 -6.15 1.08
C LEU A 590 -28.77 -4.87 1.02
N PHE A 591 -29.33 -3.78 1.56
CA PHE A 591 -28.72 -2.46 1.61
C PHE A 591 -29.14 -1.69 2.88
N ILE A 592 -28.18 -1.32 3.74
CA ILE A 592 -28.45 -0.60 4.99
C ILE A 592 -27.82 0.79 4.95
N LYS A 593 -28.64 1.82 4.70
CA LYS A 593 -28.15 3.19 4.57
C LYS A 593 -27.53 3.72 5.87
N HIS A 594 -26.24 4.07 5.83
CA HIS A 594 -25.39 4.53 6.94
C HIS A 594 -26.11 5.52 7.87
N GLY A 595 -26.55 6.65 7.33
CA GLY A 595 -27.17 7.74 8.08
C GLY A 595 -28.56 7.48 8.68
N LYS A 596 -29.15 6.27 8.54
CA LYS A 596 -30.38 5.92 9.29
C LYS A 596 -30.12 5.46 10.72
N TYR A 597 -28.93 4.91 10.99
CA TYR A 597 -28.70 4.08 12.18
C TYR A 597 -27.40 4.39 12.94
N TRP A 598 -26.49 5.17 12.37
CA TRP A 598 -25.14 5.40 12.91
C TRP A 598 -24.76 6.87 12.86
N GLN A 599 -24.40 7.47 14.00
CA GLN A 599 -23.89 8.85 14.06
C GLN A 599 -22.36 8.96 13.95
N GLY A 600 -21.64 7.83 14.02
CA GLY A 600 -20.21 7.72 13.69
C GLY A 600 -20.01 7.31 12.23
N GLN A 601 -18.85 7.64 11.64
CA GLN A 601 -18.52 7.21 10.28
C GLN A 601 -18.16 5.73 10.21
N VAL A 602 -18.62 5.05 9.15
CA VAL A 602 -18.26 3.65 8.85
C VAL A 602 -16.77 3.47 8.50
N GLN A 603 -15.99 4.55 8.25
CA GLN A 603 -14.51 4.54 8.27
C GLN A 603 -13.92 3.81 9.48
N PHE A 604 -14.65 3.85 10.61
CA PHE A 604 -14.17 3.42 11.90
C PHE A 604 -14.70 2.07 12.36
N VAL A 605 -15.67 1.46 11.66
CA VAL A 605 -16.03 0.06 11.95
C VAL A 605 -14.82 -0.80 11.60
N ARG A 606 -14.26 -1.47 12.61
CA ARG A 606 -13.02 -2.27 12.49
C ARG A 606 -13.23 -3.75 12.76
N THR A 607 -14.44 -4.13 13.14
CA THR A 607 -14.79 -5.52 13.31
C THR A 607 -16.29 -5.72 13.18
N LEU A 608 -16.64 -6.88 12.67
CA LEU A 608 -17.97 -7.46 12.62
C LEU A 608 -17.85 -8.84 13.30
N ALA A 609 -18.90 -9.27 14.00
CA ALA A 609 -18.99 -10.64 14.52
C ALA A 609 -20.45 -11.08 14.61
N SER A 610 -20.75 -12.30 14.17
CA SER A 610 -22.06 -12.94 14.32
C SER A 610 -22.21 -13.61 15.70
N LYS A 611 -23.32 -13.36 16.41
CA LYS A 611 -23.63 -14.11 17.64
C LYS A 611 -24.18 -15.51 17.29
N PRO A 612 -23.78 -16.59 17.99
CA PRO A 612 -24.42 -17.90 17.86
C PRO A 612 -25.82 -17.91 18.48
N ASN A 613 -26.59 -18.97 18.19
CA ASN A 613 -27.93 -19.29 18.70
C ASN A 613 -29.07 -18.32 18.33
N GLU A 614 -28.78 -17.13 17.80
CA GLU A 614 -29.73 -16.31 17.05
C GLU A 614 -29.10 -15.91 15.72
N ALA A 615 -29.51 -16.57 14.62
CA ALA A 615 -29.02 -16.43 13.23
C ALA A 615 -29.39 -15.09 12.56
N LYS A 616 -29.33 -14.02 13.35
CA LYS A 616 -30.03 -12.74 13.20
C LYS A 616 -29.29 -11.56 13.85
N ARG A 617 -28.07 -11.68 14.38
CA ARG A 617 -27.38 -10.55 15.06
C ARG A 617 -25.91 -10.36 14.67
N PHE A 618 -25.52 -9.09 14.50
CA PHE A 618 -24.14 -8.66 14.29
C PHE A 618 -23.69 -7.70 15.39
N LEU A 619 -22.48 -7.87 15.91
CA LEU A 619 -21.77 -6.88 16.74
C LEU A 619 -20.88 -6.01 15.85
N ILE A 620 -20.94 -4.70 16.01
CA ILE A 620 -20.13 -3.69 15.32
C ILE A 620 -19.44 -2.80 16.37
N GLY A 621 -18.14 -2.56 16.21
CA GLY A 621 -17.37 -1.67 17.08
C GLY A 621 -16.52 -0.67 16.30
N THR A 622 -16.40 0.58 16.80
CA THR A 622 -15.69 1.67 16.11
C THR A 622 -14.40 2.14 16.79
N LEU A 623 -13.52 2.83 16.03
CA LEU A 623 -12.37 3.57 16.56
C LEU A 623 -12.74 4.69 17.56
N ARG A 624 -14.01 5.09 17.65
CA ARG A 624 -14.53 6.03 18.68
C ARG A 624 -15.02 5.31 19.94
N GLY A 625 -14.99 3.97 19.95
CA GLY A 625 -15.57 3.15 21.01
C GLY A 625 -17.08 3.04 20.98
N GLU A 626 -17.73 3.42 19.88
CA GLU A 626 -19.15 3.16 19.69
C GLU A 626 -19.31 1.64 19.44
N LEU A 627 -20.04 0.94 20.31
CA LEU A 627 -20.33 -0.49 20.18
C LEU A 627 -21.83 -0.68 19.97
N CYS A 628 -22.23 -1.52 19.02
CA CYS A 628 -23.63 -1.68 18.62
C CYS A 628 -23.96 -3.13 18.24
N VAL A 629 -25.15 -3.60 18.63
CA VAL A 629 -25.74 -4.84 18.12
C VAL A 629 -26.83 -4.47 17.11
N LEU A 630 -26.64 -4.94 15.89
CA LEU A 630 -27.70 -5.02 14.88
C LEU A 630 -28.47 -6.32 15.03
N ARG A 631 -29.76 -6.28 14.68
CA ARG A 631 -30.60 -7.45 14.44
C ARG A 631 -31.15 -7.44 13.02
N TRP A 632 -31.02 -8.55 12.30
CA TRP A 632 -31.58 -8.78 10.97
C TRP A 632 -32.75 -9.76 11.03
N ASP A 633 -33.87 -9.44 10.38
CA ASP A 633 -35.00 -10.36 10.30
C ASP A 633 -35.32 -10.84 8.88
N ARG A 634 -34.97 -12.11 8.64
CA ARG A 634 -35.22 -12.86 7.41
C ARG A 634 -36.71 -12.94 7.00
N ILE A 635 -37.66 -12.80 7.94
CA ILE A 635 -39.10 -12.84 7.64
C ILE A 635 -39.55 -11.55 6.93
N SER A 636 -39.06 -10.40 7.38
CA SER A 636 -39.34 -9.10 6.75
C SER A 636 -38.58 -8.82 5.44
N ALA A 637 -37.67 -9.71 5.05
CA ALA A 637 -36.68 -9.62 3.96
C ALA A 637 -35.71 -8.42 4.05
N ASP A 638 -36.23 -7.19 4.15
CA ASP A 638 -35.53 -5.93 3.87
C ASP A 638 -35.00 -5.18 5.11
N ASN A 639 -35.42 -5.55 6.32
CA ASN A 639 -35.13 -4.74 7.52
C ASN A 639 -34.00 -5.29 8.42
N ILE A 640 -33.05 -4.41 8.72
CA ILE A 640 -32.09 -4.54 9.79
C ILE A 640 -32.29 -3.37 10.77
N THR A 641 -32.39 -3.70 12.06
CA THR A 641 -32.70 -2.79 13.17
C THR A 641 -31.52 -2.71 14.14
N VAL A 642 -31.18 -1.52 14.62
CA VAL A 642 -30.33 -1.37 15.80
C VAL A 642 -31.10 -1.89 17.03
N GLU A 643 -30.49 -2.78 17.80
CA GLU A 643 -31.09 -3.35 19.01
C GLU A 643 -30.50 -2.72 20.28
N LYS A 644 -29.17 -2.55 20.33
CA LYS A 644 -28.45 -1.93 21.47
C LYS A 644 -27.26 -1.13 20.98
N THR A 645 -26.97 -0.01 21.65
CA THR A 645 -25.75 0.80 21.47
C THR A 645 -25.12 1.11 22.83
N LYS A 646 -23.79 1.26 22.87
CA LYS A 646 -23.01 1.66 24.05
C LYS A 646 -21.75 2.40 23.62
N ASP A 647 -21.50 3.56 24.23
CA ASP A 647 -20.21 4.25 24.15
C ASP A 647 -19.21 3.63 25.15
N CYS A 648 -18.03 3.26 24.65
CA CYS A 648 -16.96 2.62 25.40
C CYS A 648 -15.76 3.55 25.64
N LEU A 649 -14.95 3.23 26.65
CA LEU A 649 -13.74 3.98 27.03
C LEU A 649 -12.48 3.55 26.24
N PHE A 650 -12.68 2.86 25.12
CA PHE A 650 -11.63 2.31 24.27
C PHE A 650 -12.12 2.22 22.82
N ALA A 651 -11.22 2.39 21.87
CA ALA A 651 -11.44 2.14 20.46
C ALA A 651 -11.52 0.62 20.23
N VAL A 652 -12.58 0.14 19.55
CA VAL A 652 -12.68 -1.26 19.12
C VAL A 652 -12.04 -1.38 17.74
N ILE A 653 -11.05 -2.27 17.61
CA ILE A 653 -10.17 -2.38 16.44
C ILE A 653 -10.12 -3.82 15.89
N SER A 654 -10.44 -4.81 16.70
CA SER A 654 -10.59 -6.20 16.28
C SER A 654 -11.61 -6.91 17.17
N SER A 655 -12.16 -8.03 16.68
CA SER A 655 -12.84 -9.00 17.53
C SER A 655 -12.49 -10.42 17.11
N LEU A 656 -12.76 -11.36 18.02
CA LEU A 656 -12.67 -12.79 17.79
C LEU A 656 -13.77 -13.46 18.60
N ARG A 657 -14.51 -14.38 17.98
CA ARG A 657 -15.49 -15.24 18.64
C ARG A 657 -14.81 -16.55 19.05
N LEU A 658 -15.16 -17.04 20.24
CA LEU A 658 -14.69 -18.29 20.82
C LEU A 658 -15.89 -19.22 21.07
N ASP A 659 -16.15 -20.16 20.17
CA ASP A 659 -17.32 -21.03 20.19
C ASP A 659 -17.27 -22.07 21.33
N LYS A 660 -16.08 -22.59 21.66
CA LYS A 660 -15.86 -23.54 22.77
C LYS A 660 -16.22 -22.93 24.14
N TYR A 661 -16.28 -21.60 24.22
CA TYR A 661 -16.56 -20.84 25.43
C TYR A 661 -17.96 -20.20 25.40
N ASN A 662 -18.94 -20.93 24.83
CA ASN A 662 -20.32 -20.47 24.61
C ASN A 662 -20.40 -19.20 23.72
N GLY A 663 -19.56 -19.11 22.69
CA GLY A 663 -19.56 -18.00 21.73
C GLY A 663 -18.96 -16.69 22.25
N TYR A 664 -18.11 -16.73 23.28
CA TYR A 664 -17.55 -15.57 23.95
C TYR A 664 -16.85 -14.63 22.95
N LEU A 665 -17.10 -13.32 23.04
CA LEU A 665 -16.55 -12.33 22.13
C LEU A 665 -15.38 -11.59 22.79
N LEU A 666 -14.17 -11.77 22.26
CA LEU A 666 -13.01 -10.95 22.58
C LEU A 666 -13.01 -9.70 21.69
N LEU A 667 -12.67 -8.54 22.26
CA LEU A 667 -12.56 -7.25 21.56
C LEU A 667 -11.17 -6.66 21.80
N GLY A 668 -10.38 -6.52 20.73
CA GLY A 668 -9.05 -5.90 20.78
C GLY A 668 -9.10 -4.43 20.33
N GLY A 669 -8.22 -3.61 20.90
CA GLY A 669 -8.01 -2.24 20.41
C GLY A 669 -7.06 -1.40 21.27
N ARG A 670 -7.45 -0.14 21.54
CA ARG A 670 -6.70 0.76 22.43
C ARG A 670 -7.60 1.55 23.36
N ASN A 671 -7.17 1.79 24.60
CA ASN A 671 -7.89 2.57 25.58
C ASN A 671 -7.80 4.10 25.31
N PHE A 672 -8.50 4.91 26.10
CA PHE A 672 -8.48 6.38 25.99
C PHE A 672 -7.08 7.01 26.18
N LYS A 673 -6.16 6.36 26.92
CA LYS A 673 -4.75 6.75 27.05
C LYS A 673 -3.88 6.35 25.85
N GLY A 674 -4.45 5.60 24.89
CA GLY A 674 -3.75 5.12 23.71
C GLY A 674 -2.91 3.85 23.91
N HIS A 675 -3.09 3.12 25.02
CA HIS A 675 -2.42 1.84 25.26
C HIS A 675 -3.21 0.69 24.63
N ALA A 676 -2.53 -0.36 24.19
CA ALA A 676 -3.17 -1.57 23.66
C ALA A 676 -4.02 -2.26 24.75
N CYS A 677 -5.19 -2.78 24.39
CA CYS A 677 -6.09 -3.43 25.35
C CYS A 677 -6.95 -4.54 24.74
N LEU A 678 -7.26 -5.54 25.56
CA LEU A 678 -8.15 -6.67 25.26
C LEU A 678 -9.34 -6.65 26.23
N TYR A 679 -10.54 -6.70 25.69
CA TYR A 679 -11.81 -6.79 26.42
C TYR A 679 -12.54 -8.10 26.09
N GLY A 680 -13.48 -8.49 26.97
CA GLY A 680 -14.31 -9.67 26.84
C GLY A 680 -15.80 -9.37 27.04
N LEU A 681 -16.66 -9.98 26.23
CA LEU A 681 -18.11 -9.87 26.27
C LEU A 681 -18.76 -11.26 26.09
N PRO A 682 -19.47 -11.81 27.09
CA PRO A 682 -20.15 -13.09 26.95
C PRO A 682 -21.28 -13.05 25.89
N ALA A 683 -21.50 -14.15 25.16
CA ALA A 683 -22.49 -14.18 24.06
C ALA A 683 -23.94 -13.94 24.52
N SER A 684 -24.30 -14.43 25.70
CA SER A 684 -25.64 -14.24 26.31
C SER A 684 -25.80 -12.90 27.05
N ALA A 685 -24.69 -12.22 27.37
CA ALA A 685 -24.69 -11.06 28.25
C ALA A 685 -25.13 -9.77 27.56
N ASP A 686 -25.49 -8.79 28.40
CA ASP A 686 -25.66 -7.41 27.97
C ASP A 686 -24.30 -6.71 27.78
N MET A 687 -24.27 -5.65 26.97
CA MET A 687 -23.08 -4.79 26.81
C MET A 687 -22.61 -4.16 28.12
N ALA A 688 -23.46 -4.13 29.15
CA ALA A 688 -23.08 -3.75 30.51
C ALA A 688 -21.91 -4.61 31.05
N GLU A 689 -21.89 -5.91 30.75
CA GLU A 689 -20.90 -6.88 31.23
C GLU A 689 -19.57 -6.91 30.45
N LEU A 690 -19.29 -5.87 29.66
CA LEU A 690 -18.04 -5.73 28.92
C LEU A 690 -16.85 -5.54 29.88
N ARG A 691 -16.01 -6.58 30.03
CA ARG A 691 -14.90 -6.67 31.00
C ARG A 691 -13.56 -6.35 30.34
N LEU A 692 -12.68 -5.59 31.01
CA LEU A 692 -11.28 -5.47 30.62
C LEU A 692 -10.55 -6.76 31.02
N LEU A 693 -9.84 -7.39 30.09
CA LEU A 693 -9.06 -8.60 30.33
C LEU A 693 -7.57 -8.27 30.50
N TRP A 694 -7.01 -7.46 29.59
CA TRP A 694 -5.61 -7.06 29.61
C TRP A 694 -5.45 -5.63 29.06
N THR A 695 -4.46 -4.89 29.57
CA THR A 695 -4.01 -3.60 29.03
C THR A 695 -2.50 -3.53 29.11
N ASP A 696 -1.90 -2.93 28.09
CA ASP A 696 -0.46 -2.64 28.01
C ASP A 696 -0.07 -1.50 28.96
N THR A 697 1.20 -1.48 29.37
CA THR A 697 1.83 -0.33 30.03
C THR A 697 2.36 0.69 29.02
N LYS A 698 2.63 0.26 27.78
CA LYS A 698 3.03 1.12 26.67
C LYS A 698 1.80 1.64 25.88
N PRO A 699 1.92 2.78 25.17
CA PRO A 699 1.07 3.09 24.02
C PRO A 699 1.07 1.93 23.02
N GLY A 700 -0.05 1.70 22.33
CA GLY A 700 -0.20 0.56 21.42
C GLY A 700 -1.63 0.36 20.89
N ILE A 701 -1.82 -0.63 20.01
CA ILE A 701 -3.11 -1.01 19.41
C ILE A 701 -3.15 -2.54 19.22
N LEU A 702 -4.11 -3.25 19.82
CA LEU A 702 -4.41 -4.62 19.39
C LEU A 702 -5.24 -4.60 18.10
N SER A 703 -4.61 -4.87 16.95
CA SER A 703 -5.26 -4.74 15.62
C SER A 703 -5.78 -6.03 15.02
N VAL A 704 -5.26 -7.19 15.43
CA VAL A 704 -5.71 -8.51 14.95
C VAL A 704 -5.74 -9.48 16.12
N LEU A 705 -6.75 -10.35 16.12
CA LEU A 705 -6.88 -11.50 17.03
C LEU A 705 -7.01 -12.79 16.20
N ARG A 706 -6.37 -13.87 16.64
CA ARG A 706 -6.48 -15.23 16.07
C ARG A 706 -6.43 -16.28 17.18
N THR A 707 -7.01 -17.44 16.94
CA THR A 707 -6.94 -18.61 17.83
C THR A 707 -6.71 -19.89 17.03
N ASN A 708 -6.30 -20.96 17.70
CA ASN A 708 -6.19 -22.29 17.10
C ASN A 708 -7.54 -23.03 17.09
N GLN A 709 -7.63 -24.17 16.39
CA GLN A 709 -8.88 -24.94 16.30
C GLN A 709 -9.42 -25.41 17.66
N GLU A 710 -8.54 -25.67 18.63
CA GLU A 710 -8.95 -26.07 19.98
C GLU A 710 -9.37 -24.89 20.86
N GLU A 711 -9.25 -23.65 20.39
CA GLU A 711 -9.47 -22.39 21.13
C GLU A 711 -8.72 -22.27 22.47
N ASN A 712 -7.66 -23.06 22.71
CA ASN A 712 -6.84 -22.99 23.93
C ASN A 712 -5.66 -22.02 23.81
N ARG A 713 -5.46 -21.38 22.65
CA ARG A 713 -4.40 -20.38 22.42
C ARG A 713 -4.92 -19.15 21.69
N LEU A 714 -4.57 -17.96 22.18
CA LEU A 714 -4.89 -16.65 21.59
C LEU A 714 -3.59 -16.00 21.10
N TRP A 715 -3.60 -15.52 19.86
CA TRP A 715 -2.57 -14.63 19.33
C TRP A 715 -3.14 -13.25 19.04
N ALA A 716 -2.36 -12.19 19.30
CA ALA A 716 -2.69 -10.83 18.92
C ALA A 716 -1.49 -10.06 18.39
N ILE A 717 -1.73 -9.09 17.52
CA ILE A 717 -0.72 -8.10 17.09
C ILE A 717 -0.90 -6.80 17.88
N ASN A 718 0.15 -6.34 18.56
CA ASN A 718 0.27 -4.97 19.04
C ASN A 718 0.88 -4.10 17.93
N ARG A 719 0.01 -3.53 17.09
CA ARG A 719 0.36 -2.89 15.81
C ARG A 719 1.48 -1.88 15.93
N ASP A 720 1.29 -0.87 16.78
CA ASP A 720 2.17 0.29 16.82
C ASP A 720 3.56 -0.02 17.41
N ASN A 721 3.69 -1.12 18.17
CA ASN A 721 4.94 -1.58 18.78
C ASN A 721 5.60 -2.75 18.01
N GLY A 722 4.93 -3.32 16.99
CA GLY A 722 5.46 -4.46 16.23
C GLY A 722 5.48 -5.80 16.97
N GLU A 723 4.74 -5.93 18.07
CA GLU A 723 4.77 -7.13 18.91
C GLU A 723 3.73 -8.16 18.48
N LEU A 724 4.13 -9.44 18.40
CA LEU A 724 3.21 -10.58 18.35
C LEU A 724 3.10 -11.18 19.75
N LEU A 725 1.88 -11.18 20.28
CA LEU A 725 1.53 -11.58 21.65
C LEU A 725 0.79 -12.92 21.64
N ASN A 726 1.08 -13.77 22.63
CA ASN A 726 0.45 -15.08 22.80
C ASN A 726 -0.06 -15.29 24.24
N TRP A 727 -1.28 -15.85 24.39
CA TRP A 727 -1.83 -16.31 25.67
C TRP A 727 -2.39 -17.73 25.53
N ASN A 728 -2.29 -18.55 26.58
CA ASN A 728 -3.04 -19.80 26.67
C ASN A 728 -4.41 -19.53 27.35
N ILE A 729 -5.51 -19.85 26.67
CA ILE A 729 -6.89 -19.60 27.12
C ILE A 729 -7.38 -20.77 28.00
N SER A 730 -8.04 -20.46 29.12
CA SER A 730 -8.73 -21.41 29.99
C SER A 730 -10.10 -20.85 30.38
N PRO A 731 -11.16 -21.69 30.56
CA PRO A 731 -12.50 -21.19 30.90
C PRO A 731 -12.53 -20.38 32.20
N HIS A 732 -11.61 -20.67 33.12
CA HIS A 732 -11.48 -19.96 34.38
C HIS A 732 -10.99 -18.51 34.21
N TYR A 733 -10.15 -18.22 33.20
CA TYR A 733 -9.65 -16.86 32.96
C TYR A 733 -10.72 -15.93 32.37
N LEU A 734 -11.62 -16.45 31.51
CA LEU A 734 -12.72 -15.66 30.92
C LEU A 734 -13.88 -15.39 31.90
N THR A 735 -13.94 -16.13 33.01
CA THR A 735 -14.99 -16.04 34.03
C THR A 735 -14.56 -15.29 35.29
N THR A 736 -13.28 -15.32 35.64
CA THR A 736 -12.73 -14.58 36.79
C THR A 736 -12.66 -13.06 36.54
N PRO A 737 -12.76 -12.21 37.58
CA PRO A 737 -12.81 -10.75 37.42
C PRO A 737 -11.45 -10.09 37.09
N ARG A 738 -10.37 -10.87 36.96
CA ARG A 738 -9.03 -10.39 36.57
C ARG A 738 -8.29 -11.44 35.74
N PHE A 739 -8.44 -11.40 34.42
CA PHE A 739 -7.54 -12.05 33.45
C PHE A 739 -6.10 -11.46 33.51
N VAL A 740 -5.97 -10.28 34.14
CA VAL A 740 -4.78 -9.40 34.26
C VAL A 740 -3.50 -10.07 34.78
N SER A 741 -3.56 -11.21 35.48
CA SER A 741 -2.35 -11.85 36.04
C SER A 741 -1.43 -12.48 34.99
N ASN A 742 -1.98 -12.94 33.87
CA ASN A 742 -1.22 -13.64 32.84
C ASN A 742 -0.80 -12.66 31.75
N GLN A 743 0.43 -12.14 31.87
CA GLN A 743 1.05 -11.36 30.80
C GLN A 743 1.20 -12.21 29.52
N PRO A 744 1.08 -11.60 28.32
CA PRO A 744 1.34 -12.31 27.08
C PRO A 744 2.79 -12.81 27.00
N HIS A 745 2.96 -13.99 26.40
CA HIS A 745 4.26 -14.42 25.91
C HIS A 745 4.51 -13.66 24.59
N TYR A 746 5.48 -12.75 24.60
CA TYR A 746 5.94 -12.06 23.40
C TYR A 746 6.67 -13.08 22.51
N TRP A 747 6.20 -13.30 21.28
CA TRP A 747 6.77 -14.24 20.31
C TRP A 747 7.66 -13.53 19.28
N LEU A 748 7.26 -12.33 18.84
CA LEU A 748 7.98 -11.46 17.91
C LEU A 748 7.86 -10.01 18.38
N ASN A 749 8.83 -9.13 18.06
CA ASN A 749 8.85 -7.73 18.51
C ASN A 749 9.60 -6.83 17.51
N THR A 750 9.06 -6.67 16.30
CA THR A 750 9.75 -5.98 15.20
C THR A 750 9.81 -4.46 15.38
N VAL A 751 10.94 -3.86 14.96
CA VAL A 751 11.10 -2.38 14.88
C VAL A 751 10.04 -1.71 13.99
N GLN A 752 9.42 -2.46 13.07
CA GLN A 752 8.34 -2.00 12.21
C GLN A 752 7.00 -2.57 12.66
N LYS A 753 5.92 -1.85 12.33
CA LYS A 753 4.56 -2.16 12.78
C LYS A 753 4.01 -3.40 12.07
N LEU A 754 3.49 -4.36 12.83
CA LEU A 754 2.80 -5.54 12.29
C LEU A 754 1.33 -5.22 11.99
N HIS A 755 0.75 -5.80 10.94
CA HIS A 755 -0.64 -5.57 10.52
C HIS A 755 -1.43 -6.84 10.24
N ALA A 756 -0.78 -7.87 9.71
CA ALA A 756 -1.43 -9.08 9.23
C ALA A 756 -1.05 -10.29 10.09
N LEU A 757 -2.04 -11.15 10.39
CA LEU A 757 -1.86 -12.42 11.09
C LEU A 757 -2.83 -13.46 10.53
N GLN A 758 -2.33 -14.63 10.14
CA GLN A 758 -3.14 -15.75 9.71
C GLN A 758 -2.56 -17.08 10.22
N TYR A 759 -3.44 -17.93 10.74
CA TYR A 759 -3.13 -19.30 11.16
C TYR A 759 -3.65 -20.30 10.13
N SER A 760 -2.94 -21.41 9.97
CA SER A 760 -3.36 -22.61 9.24
C SER A 760 -3.19 -23.81 10.16
N ALA A 761 -4.28 -24.53 10.42
CA ALA A 761 -4.29 -25.71 11.29
C ALA A 761 -3.84 -26.99 10.56
N THR A 762 -4.01 -27.06 9.23
CA THR A 762 -3.52 -28.17 8.40
C THR A 762 -2.00 -28.22 8.29
N GLN A 763 -1.32 -27.12 8.61
CA GLN A 763 0.14 -26.97 8.55
C GLN A 763 0.76 -26.52 9.90
N ASP A 764 -0.06 -26.36 10.94
CA ASP A 764 0.27 -25.72 12.23
C ASP A 764 1.21 -24.50 12.11
N LEU A 765 0.86 -23.61 11.17
CA LEU A 765 1.69 -22.47 10.78
C LEU A 765 0.95 -21.15 11.03
N LEU A 766 1.63 -20.21 11.68
CA LEU A 766 1.16 -18.88 12.02
C LEU A 766 2.01 -17.84 11.28
N VAL A 767 1.47 -17.30 10.18
CA VAL A 767 2.18 -16.30 9.36
C VAL A 767 1.73 -14.89 9.76
N CYS A 768 2.69 -14.00 9.97
CA CYS A 768 2.47 -12.60 10.32
C CYS A 768 3.36 -11.64 9.53
N GLY A 769 3.11 -10.33 9.58
CA GLY A 769 3.97 -9.32 8.96
C GLY A 769 3.34 -7.92 8.93
N GLY A 770 4.04 -6.95 8.36
CA GLY A 770 3.55 -5.56 8.34
C GLY A 770 4.35 -4.56 7.50
N ASP A 771 4.61 -3.37 8.07
CA ASP A 771 5.36 -2.30 7.39
C ASP A 771 6.78 -2.77 7.00
N GLY A 772 7.30 -2.23 5.90
CA GLY A 772 8.54 -2.70 5.25
C GLY A 772 8.34 -3.90 4.32
N GLY A 773 7.27 -4.68 4.51
CA GLY A 773 6.90 -5.81 3.65
C GLY A 773 7.37 -7.19 4.10
N LEU A 774 8.10 -7.27 5.22
CA LEU A 774 8.55 -8.55 5.80
C LEU A 774 7.37 -9.36 6.34
N SER A 775 7.34 -10.64 5.98
CA SER A 775 6.48 -11.66 6.57
C SER A 775 7.32 -12.74 7.25
N TYR A 776 6.81 -13.25 8.37
CA TYR A 776 7.44 -14.23 9.24
C TYR A 776 6.45 -15.38 9.45
N ALA A 777 6.85 -16.61 9.14
CA ALA A 777 6.06 -17.80 9.43
C ALA A 777 6.59 -18.48 10.70
N LEU A 778 5.75 -18.59 11.72
CA LEU A 778 6.06 -19.24 12.98
C LEU A 778 5.34 -20.58 13.08
N ASP A 779 6.00 -21.57 13.66
CA ASP A 779 5.35 -22.79 14.14
C ASP A 779 4.31 -22.44 15.22
N ALA A 780 3.05 -22.82 15.02
CA ALA A 780 1.95 -22.40 15.89
C ALA A 780 1.97 -23.07 17.27
N ASN A 781 2.70 -24.17 17.44
CA ASN A 781 2.80 -24.89 18.70
C ASN A 781 3.95 -24.38 19.58
N THR A 782 5.09 -24.01 18.97
CA THR A 782 6.31 -23.61 19.67
C THR A 782 6.65 -22.10 19.58
N GLY A 783 6.13 -21.41 18.56
CA GLY A 783 6.55 -20.05 18.20
C GLY A 783 7.87 -19.99 17.41
N ALA A 784 8.47 -21.12 17.05
CA ALA A 784 9.75 -21.18 16.35
C ALA A 784 9.63 -20.69 14.90
N LEU A 785 10.59 -19.88 14.45
CA LEU A 785 10.58 -19.25 13.12
C LEU A 785 10.92 -20.27 12.02
N ARG A 786 10.00 -20.45 11.06
CA ARG A 786 10.08 -21.39 9.93
C ARG A 786 10.65 -20.73 8.67
N TRP A 787 10.20 -19.54 8.29
CA TRP A 787 10.76 -18.79 7.16
C TRP A 787 10.45 -17.30 7.24
N VAL A 788 11.23 -16.51 6.48
CA VAL A 788 11.03 -15.07 6.31
C VAL A 788 10.98 -14.75 4.81
N VAL A 789 9.91 -14.07 4.38
CA VAL A 789 9.74 -13.62 2.99
C VAL A 789 9.52 -12.11 2.97
N ASN A 790 10.29 -11.38 2.16
CA ASN A 790 10.07 -9.95 1.97
C ASN A 790 9.13 -9.71 0.79
N CYS A 791 8.15 -8.81 0.94
CA CYS A 791 7.24 -8.32 -0.11
C CYS A 791 7.68 -6.94 -0.62
N VAL A 792 7.06 -6.37 -1.66
CA VAL A 792 7.52 -5.06 -2.21
C VAL A 792 6.89 -3.86 -1.47
N GLY A 793 5.58 -3.90 -1.22
CA GLY A 793 4.88 -2.97 -0.33
C GLY A 793 4.71 -3.54 1.09
N ASN A 794 4.10 -2.75 1.96
CA ASN A 794 3.79 -3.15 3.34
C ASN A 794 2.74 -4.26 3.33
N LEU A 795 2.94 -5.31 4.12
CA LEU A 795 1.99 -6.42 4.21
C LEU A 795 0.75 -5.96 4.98
N ARG A 796 -0.42 -6.03 4.36
CA ARG A 796 -1.71 -5.59 4.96
C ARG A 796 -2.63 -6.76 5.30
N HIS A 797 -2.60 -7.83 4.51
CA HIS A 797 -3.35 -9.06 4.78
C HIS A 797 -2.55 -10.31 4.40
N ILE A 798 -2.90 -11.45 5.01
CA ILE A 798 -2.40 -12.78 4.67
C ILE A 798 -3.62 -13.71 4.54
N ALA A 799 -3.61 -14.60 3.56
CA ALA A 799 -4.54 -15.72 3.46
C ALA A 799 -3.80 -17.04 3.22
N TYR A 800 -4.43 -18.15 3.58
CA TYR A 800 -4.00 -19.52 3.30
C TYR A 800 -5.14 -20.24 2.57
N LEU A 801 -4.83 -20.94 1.48
CA LEU A 801 -5.73 -21.90 0.82
C LEU A 801 -5.09 -23.28 0.82
N ALA A 802 -5.86 -24.27 1.27
CA ALA A 802 -5.47 -25.68 1.24
C ALA A 802 -5.60 -26.25 -0.18
N GLY A 803 -4.68 -27.15 -0.55
CA GLY A 803 -4.70 -27.88 -1.82
C GLY A 803 -5.43 -29.22 -1.72
N GLU A 804 -6.73 -29.26 -2.00
CA GLU A 804 -7.56 -30.45 -1.70
C GLU A 804 -7.22 -31.73 -2.50
N ASN A 805 -6.62 -31.65 -3.70
CA ASN A 805 -6.53 -32.83 -4.60
C ASN A 805 -5.23 -33.03 -5.44
N SER A 806 -4.20 -32.17 -5.35
CA SER A 806 -2.79 -32.47 -5.78
C SER A 806 -1.90 -31.22 -5.94
N ASN A 807 -2.48 -30.06 -6.19
CA ASN A 807 -1.72 -28.80 -6.22
C ASN A 807 -1.36 -28.39 -4.78
N SER A 808 -0.14 -27.89 -4.57
CA SER A 808 0.38 -27.52 -3.24
C SER A 808 -0.42 -26.41 -2.58
N ASP A 809 -0.55 -26.48 -1.26
CA ASP A 809 -0.99 -25.36 -0.40
C ASP A 809 -0.31 -24.04 -0.77
N VAL A 810 -1.07 -22.94 -0.67
CA VAL A 810 -0.57 -21.60 -0.97
C VAL A 810 -0.96 -20.57 0.08
N TRP A 811 0.01 -19.73 0.41
CA TRP A 811 -0.15 -18.51 1.18
C TRP A 811 -0.16 -17.30 0.24
N LEU A 812 -1.18 -16.47 0.33
CA LEU A 812 -1.26 -15.19 -0.37
C LEU A 812 -0.81 -14.07 0.57
N LEU A 813 0.30 -13.41 0.21
CA LEU A 813 0.89 -12.29 0.93
C LEU A 813 0.45 -10.97 0.29
N CYS A 814 -0.60 -10.36 0.84
CA CYS A 814 -1.23 -9.17 0.28
C CYS A 814 -0.60 -7.87 0.79
N THR A 815 -0.10 -7.05 -0.13
CA THR A 815 0.50 -5.75 0.19
C THR A 815 -0.43 -4.58 -0.14
N ASP A 816 -0.02 -3.38 0.26
CA ASP A 816 -0.58 -2.12 -0.25
C ASP A 816 -0.05 -1.71 -1.64
N GLU A 817 0.82 -2.52 -2.26
CA GLU A 817 1.22 -2.37 -3.66
C GLU A 817 0.27 -3.13 -4.61
N ARG A 818 0.41 -2.89 -5.93
CA ARG A 818 -0.50 -3.48 -6.95
C ARG A 818 -0.29 -4.98 -7.20
N SER A 819 0.62 -5.63 -6.48
CA SER A 819 1.01 -7.03 -6.65
C SER A 819 1.09 -7.74 -5.29
N SER A 820 0.36 -8.84 -5.13
CA SER A 820 0.49 -9.74 -3.96
C SER A 820 1.30 -10.97 -4.34
N LEU A 821 2.19 -11.43 -3.46
CA LEU A 821 2.99 -12.63 -3.69
C LEU A 821 2.19 -13.88 -3.31
N ILE A 822 2.40 -14.97 -4.03
CA ILE A 822 1.90 -16.30 -3.66
C ILE A 822 3.11 -17.16 -3.33
N VAL A 823 3.14 -17.76 -2.13
CA VAL A 823 4.23 -18.64 -1.66
C VAL A 823 3.68 -19.98 -1.20
N ASN A 824 4.51 -21.03 -1.18
CA ASN A 824 4.15 -22.31 -0.58
C ASN A 824 4.45 -22.35 0.94
N ASN A 825 4.26 -23.52 1.56
CA ASN A 825 4.54 -23.73 3.00
C ASN A 825 6.03 -23.57 3.39
N ASP A 826 6.96 -23.53 2.44
CA ASP A 826 8.40 -23.29 2.64
C ASP A 826 8.80 -21.82 2.39
N GLY A 827 7.83 -20.92 2.17
CA GLY A 827 8.07 -19.52 1.81
C GLY A 827 8.58 -19.31 0.37
N CYS A 828 8.64 -20.37 -0.45
CA CYS A 828 9.10 -20.27 -1.83
C CYS A 828 8.03 -19.62 -2.73
N VAL A 829 8.40 -18.59 -3.50
CA VAL A 829 7.47 -17.89 -4.40
C VAL A 829 7.01 -18.82 -5.53
N THR A 830 5.71 -19.07 -5.61
CA THR A 830 5.06 -19.90 -6.64
C THR A 830 4.37 -19.07 -7.72
N GLY A 831 3.92 -17.86 -7.40
CA GLY A 831 3.24 -16.98 -8.36
C GLY A 831 3.01 -15.55 -7.85
N VAL A 832 2.38 -14.71 -8.69
CA VAL A 832 2.08 -13.31 -8.34
C VAL A 832 0.70 -12.88 -8.82
N LEU A 833 -0.11 -12.37 -7.90
CA LEU A 833 -1.39 -11.75 -8.18
C LEU A 833 -1.20 -10.27 -8.54
N GLU A 834 -0.84 -10.00 -9.80
CA GLU A 834 -0.72 -8.64 -10.32
C GLU A 834 -2.08 -7.99 -10.63
N ASN A 835 -2.17 -6.67 -10.41
CA ASN A 835 -3.28 -5.80 -10.81
C ASN A 835 -4.66 -6.14 -10.20
N ALA A 836 -4.69 -6.99 -9.17
CA ALA A 836 -5.72 -6.92 -8.13
C ALA A 836 -5.72 -5.53 -7.47
N GLY A 837 -4.55 -4.87 -7.40
CA GLY A 837 -4.41 -3.62 -6.65
C GLY A 837 -4.19 -3.88 -5.17
N PRO A 838 -4.11 -2.83 -4.34
CA PRO A 838 -3.98 -2.96 -2.89
C PRO A 838 -5.22 -3.71 -2.35
N VAL A 839 -5.00 -4.77 -1.58
CA VAL A 839 -6.09 -5.54 -0.95
C VAL A 839 -6.51 -4.79 0.32
N SER A 840 -7.81 -4.53 0.46
CA SER A 840 -8.40 -3.78 1.58
C SER A 840 -9.20 -4.64 2.56
N ALA A 841 -9.63 -5.82 2.12
CA ALA A 841 -10.20 -6.88 2.95
C ALA A 841 -10.07 -8.23 2.22
N LEU A 842 -10.06 -9.34 2.98
CA LEU A 842 -10.20 -10.68 2.43
C LEU A 842 -10.95 -11.62 3.37
N LYS A 843 -11.51 -12.69 2.80
CA LYS A 843 -12.16 -13.79 3.54
C LYS A 843 -11.88 -15.10 2.81
N VAL A 844 -11.33 -16.08 3.52
CA VAL A 844 -11.16 -17.46 3.04
C VAL A 844 -12.51 -18.17 3.16
N LEU A 845 -12.93 -18.81 2.07
CA LEU A 845 -14.06 -19.73 1.97
C LEU A 845 -13.50 -21.16 1.81
N SER A 846 -14.32 -22.20 1.86
CA SER A 846 -13.86 -23.61 1.83
C SER A 846 -12.87 -23.94 0.71
N GLN A 847 -13.21 -23.57 -0.54
CA GLN A 847 -12.38 -23.81 -1.74
C GLN A 847 -11.95 -22.53 -2.46
N HIS A 848 -12.32 -21.36 -1.92
CA HIS A 848 -12.26 -20.08 -2.62
C HIS A 848 -11.73 -18.94 -1.73
N LEU A 849 -11.13 -17.92 -2.35
CA LEU A 849 -10.76 -16.67 -1.68
C LEU A 849 -11.62 -15.53 -2.21
N LEU A 850 -12.35 -14.87 -1.31
CA LEU A 850 -12.99 -13.59 -1.60
C LEU A 850 -12.01 -12.47 -1.25
N LEU A 851 -11.47 -11.79 -2.26
CA LEU A 851 -10.67 -10.58 -2.09
C LEU A 851 -11.53 -9.34 -2.34
N ALA A 852 -11.30 -8.28 -1.57
CA ALA A 852 -11.74 -6.93 -1.92
C ALA A 852 -10.58 -5.95 -1.93
N THR A 853 -10.67 -4.96 -2.83
CA THR A 853 -9.56 -4.07 -3.19
C THR A 853 -9.84 -2.62 -2.80
N MET A 854 -8.78 -1.83 -2.60
CA MET A 854 -8.89 -0.38 -2.37
C MET A 854 -9.52 0.38 -3.54
N ASP A 855 -9.53 -0.20 -4.75
CA ASP A 855 -10.27 0.39 -5.88
C ASP A 855 -11.77 0.01 -5.91
N GLY A 856 -12.24 -0.86 -5.01
CA GLY A 856 -13.64 -1.27 -4.89
C GLY A 856 -14.03 -2.40 -5.84
N ARG A 857 -13.09 -3.27 -6.21
CA ARG A 857 -13.41 -4.57 -6.81
C ARG A 857 -13.56 -5.62 -5.72
N VAL A 858 -14.42 -6.59 -6.00
CA VAL A 858 -14.51 -7.87 -5.30
C VAL A 858 -14.11 -8.93 -6.32
N LEU A 859 -13.18 -9.80 -5.95
CA LEU A 859 -12.69 -10.89 -6.79
C LEU A 859 -12.98 -12.21 -6.07
N VAL A 860 -13.70 -13.11 -6.73
CA VAL A 860 -13.74 -14.52 -6.32
C VAL A 860 -12.57 -15.21 -7.01
N MET A 861 -11.69 -15.81 -6.22
CA MET A 861 -10.61 -16.66 -6.73
C MET A 861 -10.74 -18.08 -6.21
N GLY A 862 -10.23 -19.05 -6.93
CA GLY A 862 -10.12 -20.44 -6.47
C GLY A 862 -8.76 -21.02 -6.82
N ASN A 863 -8.40 -22.10 -6.13
CA ASN A 863 -7.39 -23.03 -6.64
C ASN A 863 -7.94 -23.65 -7.93
N THR A 864 -7.08 -23.80 -8.94
CA THR A 864 -7.48 -24.48 -10.17
C THR A 864 -7.27 -25.98 -10.04
N ASP A 865 -8.31 -26.76 -10.32
CA ASP A 865 -8.09 -28.08 -10.93
C ASP A 865 -7.29 -27.90 -12.22
N LYS A 866 -6.49 -28.90 -12.59
CA LYS A 866 -5.91 -28.96 -13.93
C LYS A 866 -7.03 -29.23 -14.92
N ALA A 867 -7.65 -28.16 -15.44
CA ALA A 867 -8.56 -28.25 -16.55
C ALA A 867 -7.93 -29.10 -17.65
N SER A 868 -8.66 -30.10 -18.14
CA SER A 868 -8.25 -30.89 -19.30
C SER A 868 -7.81 -29.93 -20.40
N PRO A 869 -6.65 -30.14 -21.05
CA PRO A 869 -6.17 -29.21 -22.06
C PRO A 869 -7.23 -29.07 -23.15
N ILE A 870 -7.86 -27.89 -23.19
CA ILE A 870 -8.79 -27.51 -24.25
C ILE A 870 -8.01 -27.62 -25.56
N GLU A 871 -8.63 -28.16 -26.62
CA GLU A 871 -7.97 -28.26 -27.93
C GLU A 871 -7.61 -26.87 -28.44
N PHE A 872 -6.35 -26.50 -28.22
CA PHE A 872 -5.76 -25.24 -28.66
C PHE A 872 -5.83 -25.21 -30.18
N ASN A 873 -6.79 -24.44 -30.69
CA ASN A 873 -6.87 -24.11 -32.10
C ASN A 873 -5.86 -22.98 -32.34
N PRO A 874 -4.70 -23.25 -32.97
CA PRO A 874 -3.70 -22.21 -33.19
C PRO A 874 -4.30 -21.08 -34.04
N PRO A 875 -3.93 -19.80 -33.78
CA PRO A 875 -4.41 -18.68 -34.57
C PRO A 875 -4.03 -18.87 -36.04
N PRO A 876 -4.90 -18.46 -37.00
CA PRO A 876 -4.76 -18.80 -38.42
C PRO A 876 -3.59 -18.09 -39.15
N MET A 877 -2.73 -17.36 -38.43
CA MET A 877 -1.50 -16.77 -38.94
C MET A 877 -0.37 -16.94 -37.91
N SER A 878 0.87 -17.09 -38.39
CA SER A 878 2.07 -17.52 -37.66
C SER A 878 2.67 -16.51 -36.67
N GLY A 879 1.83 -15.70 -36.01
CA GLY A 879 2.23 -14.60 -35.13
C GLY A 879 2.17 -14.93 -33.64
N TRP A 880 2.88 -15.95 -33.15
CA TRP A 880 2.89 -16.36 -31.72
C TRP A 880 3.10 -15.20 -30.74
N GLY A 881 3.85 -14.16 -31.12
CA GLY A 881 4.13 -13.00 -30.27
C GLY A 881 2.89 -12.24 -29.76
N ALA A 882 1.77 -12.27 -30.49
CA ALA A 882 0.52 -11.63 -30.07
C ALA A 882 -0.36 -12.52 -29.14
N TYR A 883 0.02 -13.78 -28.94
CA TYR A 883 -0.79 -14.82 -28.28
C TYR A 883 -0.06 -15.64 -27.18
N PRO A 884 0.85 -15.07 -26.37
CA PRO A 884 1.70 -15.84 -25.46
C PRO A 884 0.96 -16.45 -24.27
N VAL A 885 -0.22 -15.95 -23.87
CA VAL A 885 -0.99 -16.54 -22.76
C VAL A 885 -1.78 -17.77 -23.25
N ARG A 886 -2.36 -17.71 -24.45
CA ARG A 886 -2.99 -18.88 -25.07
C ARG A 886 -1.97 -19.93 -25.53
N GLY A 887 -0.73 -19.53 -25.83
CA GLY A 887 0.35 -20.43 -26.22
C GLY A 887 1.03 -21.23 -25.09
N GLY A 888 0.59 -21.08 -23.83
CA GLY A 888 1.18 -21.78 -22.66
C GLY A 888 1.28 -23.29 -22.84
N GLY A 889 2.44 -23.87 -22.50
CA GLY A 889 2.72 -25.31 -22.68
C GLY A 889 2.98 -25.79 -24.10
N ASN A 890 2.86 -24.94 -25.13
CA ASN A 890 2.94 -25.35 -26.54
C ASN A 890 4.09 -24.69 -27.36
N ILE A 891 4.92 -23.84 -26.76
CA ILE A 891 6.11 -23.29 -27.43
C ILE A 891 7.20 -24.37 -27.52
N ARG A 892 7.32 -25.00 -28.70
CA ARG A 892 8.27 -26.09 -28.99
C ARG A 892 9.45 -25.68 -29.88
N SER A 893 9.56 -24.41 -30.26
CA SER A 893 10.69 -23.92 -31.08
C SER A 893 11.27 -22.62 -30.55
N ALA A 894 12.58 -22.46 -30.72
CA ALA A 894 13.29 -21.22 -30.41
C ALA A 894 12.80 -20.04 -31.27
N THR A 895 12.24 -20.29 -32.47
CA THR A 895 11.70 -19.25 -33.35
C THR A 895 10.45 -18.60 -32.75
N ASP A 896 9.53 -19.41 -32.21
CA ASP A 896 8.29 -18.93 -31.61
C ASP A 896 8.58 -18.18 -30.30
N LEU A 897 9.55 -18.69 -29.51
CA LEU A 897 10.06 -18.03 -28.31
C LEU A 897 10.70 -16.67 -28.62
N CYS A 898 11.51 -16.56 -29.68
CA CYS A 898 12.06 -15.28 -30.16
C CYS A 898 10.93 -14.30 -30.54
N ALA A 899 9.88 -14.78 -31.20
CA ALA A 899 8.75 -13.93 -31.61
C ALA A 899 7.97 -13.38 -30.41
N VAL A 900 7.79 -14.18 -29.35
CA VAL A 900 7.18 -13.74 -28.08
C VAL A 900 8.05 -12.72 -27.36
N LEU A 901 9.34 -13.01 -27.18
CA LEU A 901 10.25 -12.09 -26.49
C LEU A 901 10.34 -10.73 -27.20
N ALA A 902 10.56 -10.74 -28.53
CA ALA A 902 10.71 -9.52 -29.33
C ALA A 902 9.44 -8.64 -29.34
N PHE A 903 8.27 -9.25 -29.58
CA PHE A 903 6.98 -8.54 -29.60
C PHE A 903 6.68 -7.89 -28.26
N GLU A 904 6.99 -8.57 -27.15
CA GLU A 904 6.76 -8.01 -25.83
C GLU A 904 7.76 -6.89 -25.52
N SER A 905 9.07 -7.04 -25.75
CA SER A 905 10.10 -6.03 -25.38
C SER A 905 9.67 -4.60 -25.70
N GLU A 906 9.45 -4.34 -26.99
CA GLU A 906 9.46 -2.99 -27.57
C GLU A 906 8.12 -2.22 -27.47
N TYR A 907 7.03 -2.84 -26.99
CA TYR A 907 5.70 -2.20 -27.04
C TYR A 907 4.90 -2.30 -25.74
N THR A 908 4.60 -3.51 -25.26
CA THR A 908 3.52 -3.66 -24.28
C THR A 908 3.87 -3.06 -22.91
N ASN A 909 2.89 -2.37 -22.31
CA ASN A 909 2.96 -1.93 -20.91
C ASN A 909 2.27 -2.93 -19.95
N GLU A 910 1.88 -4.10 -20.47
CA GLU A 910 1.14 -5.11 -19.72
C GLU A 910 2.06 -6.10 -19.01
N SER A 911 2.17 -5.92 -17.70
CA SER A 911 3.15 -6.64 -16.87
C SER A 911 2.95 -8.16 -16.90
N LEU A 912 1.70 -8.62 -16.93
CA LEU A 912 1.32 -10.04 -16.92
C LEU A 912 1.84 -10.79 -18.15
N ILE A 913 1.84 -10.14 -19.32
CA ILE A 913 2.27 -10.75 -20.59
C ILE A 913 3.80 -10.81 -20.63
N LYS A 914 4.46 -9.77 -20.12
CA LYS A 914 5.90 -9.75 -19.91
C LYS A 914 6.38 -10.74 -18.84
N ILE A 915 5.54 -11.15 -17.88
CA ILE A 915 5.82 -12.32 -17.01
C ILE A 915 5.58 -13.62 -17.79
N MET A 916 4.55 -13.71 -18.64
CA MET A 916 4.32 -14.90 -19.47
C MET A 916 5.52 -15.22 -20.36
N ALA A 917 6.07 -14.24 -21.06
CA ALA A 917 7.28 -14.40 -21.87
C ALA A 917 8.47 -14.97 -21.08
N LEU A 918 8.60 -14.62 -19.79
CA LEU A 918 9.61 -15.18 -18.90
C LEU A 918 9.26 -16.60 -18.44
N CYS A 919 8.01 -16.88 -18.07
CA CYS A 919 7.58 -18.24 -17.69
C CYS A 919 7.72 -19.22 -18.87
N LEU A 920 7.36 -18.81 -20.09
CA LEU A 920 7.54 -19.56 -21.33
C LEU A 920 9.02 -19.83 -21.63
N PHE A 921 9.92 -18.90 -21.32
CA PHE A 921 11.36 -19.15 -21.44
C PHE A 921 11.83 -20.21 -20.43
N ALA A 922 11.36 -20.17 -19.17
CA ALA A 922 11.67 -21.19 -18.18
C ALA A 922 11.09 -22.58 -18.55
N GLU A 923 9.86 -22.62 -19.09
CA GLU A 923 9.23 -23.84 -19.61
C GLU A 923 9.97 -24.37 -20.85
N PHE A 924 10.49 -23.50 -21.72
CA PHE A 924 11.36 -23.90 -22.82
C PHE A 924 12.66 -24.54 -22.32
N LEU A 925 13.30 -23.99 -21.27
CA LEU A 925 14.47 -24.60 -20.63
C LEU A 925 14.17 -25.96 -19.98
N GLU A 926 12.97 -26.17 -19.44
CA GLU A 926 12.58 -27.46 -18.83
C GLU A 926 12.39 -28.56 -19.90
N ASN A 927 11.95 -28.19 -21.11
CA ASN A 927 11.58 -29.12 -22.17
C ASN A 927 12.63 -29.28 -23.30
N ASN A 928 13.66 -28.43 -23.36
CA ASN A 928 14.65 -28.42 -24.47
C ASN A 928 16.08 -28.47 -23.93
N ASN A 929 16.93 -29.29 -24.54
CA ASN A 929 18.32 -29.45 -24.14
C ASN A 929 19.29 -28.38 -24.69
N GLU A 930 18.82 -27.51 -25.59
CA GLU A 930 19.66 -26.51 -26.27
C GLU A 930 18.95 -25.15 -26.35
N ILE A 931 19.75 -24.09 -26.28
CA ILE A 931 19.33 -22.70 -26.50
C ILE A 931 20.10 -22.22 -27.72
N THR A 932 19.44 -21.57 -28.68
CA THR A 932 20.16 -20.96 -29.81
C THR A 932 20.68 -19.57 -29.44
N ASP A 933 21.82 -19.16 -29.98
CA ASP A 933 22.39 -17.83 -29.76
C ASP A 933 21.38 -16.71 -30.00
N LYS A 934 20.49 -16.88 -30.99
CA LYS A 934 19.42 -15.93 -31.28
C LYS A 934 18.43 -15.82 -30.10
N ALA A 935 17.98 -16.94 -29.55
CA ALA A 935 17.06 -16.96 -28.41
C ALA A 935 17.70 -16.40 -27.13
N GLU A 936 18.97 -16.72 -26.87
CA GLU A 936 19.70 -16.16 -25.71
C GLU A 936 19.90 -14.64 -25.87
N ASN A 937 20.31 -14.14 -27.04
CA ASN A 937 20.47 -12.71 -27.29
C ASN A 937 19.14 -11.95 -27.21
N THR A 938 18.06 -12.47 -27.81
CA THR A 938 16.72 -11.86 -27.70
C THR A 938 16.22 -11.89 -26.24
N PHE A 939 16.50 -12.95 -25.48
CA PHE A 939 16.21 -12.98 -24.04
C PHE A 939 16.99 -11.91 -23.28
N HIS A 940 18.30 -11.73 -23.53
CA HIS A 940 19.08 -10.71 -22.81
C HIS A 940 18.62 -9.28 -23.12
N GLN A 941 18.25 -8.98 -24.38
CA GLN A 941 17.64 -7.70 -24.77
C GLN A 941 16.31 -7.48 -24.03
N PHE A 942 15.41 -8.47 -24.08
CA PHE A 942 14.13 -8.43 -23.37
C PHE A 942 14.30 -8.29 -21.85
N TRP A 943 15.24 -9.04 -21.26
CA TRP A 943 15.57 -9.05 -19.84
C TRP A 943 16.09 -7.70 -19.37
N GLY A 944 17.02 -7.08 -20.12
CA GLY A 944 17.54 -5.75 -19.80
C GLY A 944 16.40 -4.76 -19.52
N GLN A 945 15.41 -4.73 -20.41
CA GLN A 945 14.23 -3.86 -20.35
C GLN A 945 13.20 -4.22 -19.25
N GLN A 946 13.30 -5.38 -18.60
CA GLN A 946 12.31 -5.75 -17.58
C GLN A 946 12.55 -5.08 -16.21
N ASN A 947 11.45 -4.66 -15.59
CA ASN A 947 11.46 -4.21 -14.19
C ASN A 947 11.79 -5.39 -13.24
N LEU A 948 12.25 -5.05 -12.04
CA LEU A 948 12.87 -6.02 -11.14
C LEU A 948 11.85 -7.00 -10.50
N HIS A 949 10.57 -6.63 -10.40
CA HIS A 949 9.48 -7.55 -9.99
C HIS A 949 9.42 -8.78 -10.90
N LYS A 950 9.42 -8.58 -12.22
CA LYS A 950 9.36 -9.66 -13.22
C LYS A 950 10.58 -10.56 -13.16
N LYS A 951 11.76 -9.92 -13.01
CA LYS A 951 13.05 -10.60 -12.86
C LYS A 951 13.06 -11.55 -11.65
N ILE A 952 12.49 -11.13 -10.52
CA ILE A 952 12.34 -11.97 -9.32
C ILE A 952 11.44 -13.19 -9.58
N VAL A 953 10.29 -13.02 -10.22
CA VAL A 953 9.38 -14.15 -10.54
C VAL A 953 10.07 -15.19 -11.42
N PHE A 954 10.80 -14.73 -12.43
CA PHE A 954 11.61 -15.61 -13.28
C PHE A 954 12.72 -16.33 -12.50
N LEU A 955 13.46 -15.62 -11.64
CA LEU A 955 14.55 -16.22 -10.87
C LEU A 955 14.05 -17.26 -9.86
N TYR A 956 12.88 -17.07 -9.24
CA TYR A 956 12.25 -18.12 -8.42
C TYR A 956 11.75 -19.30 -9.27
N ARG A 957 11.26 -19.08 -10.50
CA ARG A 957 10.89 -20.18 -11.42
C ARG A 957 12.13 -20.96 -11.89
N LEU A 958 13.21 -20.29 -12.27
CA LEU A 958 14.50 -20.89 -12.64
C LEU A 958 15.12 -21.65 -11.46
N ARG A 959 15.06 -21.09 -10.24
CA ARG A 959 15.45 -21.78 -9.00
C ARG A 959 14.63 -23.07 -8.82
N ASN A 960 13.31 -23.00 -8.95
CA ASN A 960 12.47 -24.18 -8.73
C ASN A 960 12.73 -25.28 -9.79
N LEU A 961 13.09 -24.90 -11.02
CA LEU A 961 13.61 -25.81 -12.07
C LEU A 961 14.94 -26.47 -11.66
N TRP A 962 15.85 -25.73 -11.02
CA TRP A 962 17.11 -26.27 -10.45
C TRP A 962 16.95 -27.07 -9.14
N LEU A 963 15.83 -26.91 -8.44
CA LEU A 963 15.48 -27.70 -7.25
C LEU A 963 14.69 -28.98 -7.60
N ASN A 964 14.02 -29.02 -8.75
CA ASN A 964 13.31 -30.20 -9.24
C ASN A 964 14.31 -31.36 -9.51
N PRO A 965 14.24 -32.49 -8.75
CA PRO A 965 15.20 -33.59 -8.89
C PRO A 965 15.09 -34.37 -10.21
N LYS A 966 14.10 -34.04 -11.06
CA LYS A 966 13.96 -34.60 -12.41
C LYS A 966 14.72 -33.84 -13.48
N THR A 967 15.16 -32.60 -13.21
CA THR A 967 15.91 -31.79 -14.17
C THR A 967 17.34 -32.30 -14.29
N PRO A 968 17.78 -32.84 -15.45
CA PRO A 968 19.15 -33.29 -15.62
C PRO A 968 20.12 -32.08 -15.68
N PRO A 969 21.35 -32.19 -15.14
CA PRO A 969 22.33 -31.11 -15.23
C PRO A 969 22.76 -30.92 -16.69
N ASN A 970 22.35 -29.80 -17.29
CA ASN A 970 22.59 -29.48 -18.70
C ASN A 970 23.63 -28.34 -18.82
N PRO A 971 24.80 -28.57 -19.47
CA PRO A 971 25.86 -27.57 -19.62
C PRO A 971 25.40 -26.22 -20.20
N THR A 972 24.48 -26.22 -21.17
CA THR A 972 23.98 -25.01 -21.82
C THR A 972 23.13 -24.18 -20.85
N ILE A 973 22.26 -24.85 -20.11
CA ILE A 973 21.38 -24.21 -19.11
C ILE A 973 22.18 -23.75 -17.89
N CYS A 974 23.21 -24.51 -17.48
CA CYS A 974 24.17 -24.09 -16.45
C CYS A 974 24.88 -22.79 -16.84
N GLY A 975 25.48 -22.75 -18.04
CA GLY A 975 26.22 -21.59 -18.54
C GLY A 975 25.33 -20.34 -18.69
N PHE A 976 24.13 -20.50 -19.26
CA PHE A 976 23.13 -19.42 -19.31
C PHE A 976 22.75 -18.93 -17.90
N SER A 977 22.46 -19.84 -16.98
CA SER A 977 22.09 -19.48 -15.59
C SER A 977 23.21 -18.71 -14.90
N LEU A 978 24.46 -19.14 -15.04
CA LEU A 978 25.61 -18.47 -14.44
C LEU A 978 25.87 -17.08 -15.06
N ARG A 979 25.76 -16.94 -16.39
CA ARG A 979 25.80 -15.64 -17.08
C ARG A 979 24.67 -14.71 -16.62
N LEU A 980 23.48 -15.24 -16.41
CA LEU A 980 22.33 -14.47 -15.94
C LEU A 980 22.48 -14.03 -14.48
N ILE A 981 22.92 -14.91 -13.58
CA ILE A 981 23.18 -14.61 -12.17
C ILE A 981 24.24 -13.50 -12.07
N ARG A 982 25.34 -13.62 -12.83
CA ARG A 982 26.35 -12.58 -12.93
C ARG A 982 25.78 -11.27 -13.46
N THR A 983 25.06 -11.28 -14.58
CA THR A 983 24.40 -10.09 -15.13
C THR A 983 23.45 -9.44 -14.10
N CYS A 984 22.74 -10.22 -13.28
CA CYS A 984 21.89 -9.68 -12.21
C CYS A 984 22.70 -9.03 -11.09
N TRP A 985 23.81 -9.65 -10.67
CA TRP A 985 24.67 -9.14 -9.62
C TRP A 985 25.45 -7.89 -10.06
N ASP A 986 26.04 -7.92 -11.25
CA ASP A 986 26.77 -6.80 -11.84
C ASP A 986 25.83 -5.60 -12.06
N ASN A 987 24.58 -5.82 -12.51
CA ASN A 987 23.56 -4.75 -12.57
C ASN A 987 23.15 -4.22 -11.18
N LEU A 988 23.01 -5.08 -10.17
CA LEU A 988 22.71 -4.63 -8.81
C LEU A 988 23.82 -3.71 -8.28
N LEU A 989 25.09 -4.08 -8.50
CA LEU A 989 26.24 -3.27 -8.08
C LEU A 989 26.39 -1.96 -8.90
N GLN A 990 26.11 -1.99 -10.20
CA GLN A 990 26.25 -0.82 -11.09
C GLN A 990 25.14 0.21 -10.96
N ASN A 991 23.94 -0.16 -10.50
CA ASN A 991 22.80 0.76 -10.33
C ASN A 991 22.65 1.27 -8.87
N THR A 992 23.47 0.81 -7.92
CA THR A 992 23.53 1.34 -6.55
C THR A 992 24.50 2.50 -6.23
N PRO A 993 25.48 2.94 -7.07
CA PRO A 993 26.45 3.97 -6.65
C PRO A 993 25.88 5.38 -6.43
N GLU A 994 24.80 5.76 -7.12
CA GLU A 994 24.30 7.16 -7.14
C GLU A 994 23.31 7.48 -6.02
N LEU A 995 23.07 6.55 -5.09
CA LEU A 995 22.01 6.63 -4.10
C LEU A 995 22.51 7.01 -2.70
N ASN A 996 22.72 8.31 -2.47
CA ASN A 996 22.74 8.88 -1.11
C ASN A 996 21.35 8.85 -0.41
N SER A 997 20.31 8.41 -1.12
CA SER A 997 18.97 8.12 -0.58
C SER A 997 18.32 6.94 -1.33
N PRO A 998 18.75 5.67 -1.08
CA PRO A 998 18.24 4.51 -1.81
C PRO A 998 16.72 4.41 -1.67
N THR A 999 16.00 4.31 -2.79
CA THR A 999 14.54 4.32 -2.72
C THR A 999 14.04 3.03 -2.09
N HIS A 1000 12.93 3.11 -1.35
CA HIS A 1000 12.41 1.97 -0.58
C HIS A 1000 12.12 0.73 -1.45
N ASP A 1001 11.85 0.93 -2.75
CA ASP A 1001 11.71 -0.16 -3.74
C ASP A 1001 13.03 -0.95 -3.89
N GLU A 1002 14.18 -0.29 -4.05
CA GLU A 1002 15.45 -0.90 -4.51
C GLU A 1002 16.10 -1.84 -3.49
N ALA A 1003 16.32 -1.40 -2.24
CA ALA A 1003 16.86 -2.26 -1.20
C ALA A 1003 15.93 -3.46 -0.91
N ASN A 1004 14.61 -3.26 -1.00
CA ASN A 1004 13.63 -4.34 -0.85
C ASN A 1004 13.80 -5.44 -1.93
N LEU A 1005 14.30 -5.10 -3.12
CA LEU A 1005 14.47 -6.05 -4.22
C LEU A 1005 15.74 -6.90 -4.04
N LEU A 1006 16.76 -6.41 -3.33
CA LEU A 1006 17.98 -7.16 -3.02
C LEU A 1006 17.69 -8.42 -2.17
N CYS A 1007 16.81 -8.33 -1.16
CA CYS A 1007 16.30 -9.52 -0.42
C CYS A 1007 15.78 -10.62 -1.34
N LYS A 1008 15.03 -10.24 -2.37
CA LYS A 1008 14.24 -11.13 -3.23
C LYS A 1008 15.06 -11.77 -4.35
N LEU A 1009 16.23 -11.21 -4.63
CA LEU A 1009 17.17 -11.69 -5.64
C LEU A 1009 18.23 -12.57 -5.00
N VAL A 1010 18.81 -12.14 -3.87
CA VAL A 1010 19.92 -12.86 -3.21
C VAL A 1010 19.57 -14.32 -2.89
N SER A 1011 18.38 -14.61 -2.36
CA SER A 1011 17.96 -16.00 -2.05
C SER A 1011 17.94 -16.92 -3.28
N PRO A 1012 17.18 -16.66 -4.36
CA PRO A 1012 17.19 -17.53 -5.53
C PRO A 1012 18.54 -17.56 -6.26
N LEU A 1013 19.30 -16.45 -6.27
CA LEU A 1013 20.65 -16.43 -6.86
C LEU A 1013 21.61 -17.37 -6.09
N LEU A 1014 21.61 -17.32 -4.75
CA LEU A 1014 22.44 -18.22 -3.92
C LEU A 1014 22.00 -19.68 -4.04
N ASP A 1015 20.69 -19.97 -4.01
CA ASP A 1015 20.18 -21.34 -4.11
C ASP A 1015 20.52 -22.00 -5.46
N ILE A 1016 20.57 -21.22 -6.56
CA ILE A 1016 21.03 -21.73 -7.87
C ILE A 1016 22.55 -21.91 -7.87
N LEU A 1017 23.34 -21.00 -7.27
CA LEU A 1017 24.79 -21.16 -7.15
C LEU A 1017 25.17 -22.40 -6.31
N ASP A 1018 24.49 -22.63 -5.18
CA ASP A 1018 24.63 -23.83 -4.35
C ASP A 1018 24.40 -25.11 -5.19
N LYS A 1019 23.42 -25.11 -6.12
CA LYS A 1019 23.18 -26.20 -7.07
C LYS A 1019 24.26 -26.34 -8.15
N LEU A 1020 24.69 -25.24 -8.79
CA LEU A 1020 25.74 -25.27 -9.82
C LEU A 1020 27.07 -25.81 -9.26
N ILE A 1021 27.42 -25.41 -8.03
CA ILE A 1021 28.59 -25.91 -7.29
C ILE A 1021 28.44 -27.41 -6.98
N HIS A 1022 27.25 -27.85 -6.52
CA HIS A 1022 26.96 -29.26 -6.26
C HIS A 1022 27.10 -30.15 -7.52
N TYR A 1023 26.63 -29.66 -8.67
CA TYR A 1023 26.78 -30.34 -9.96
C TYR A 1023 28.17 -30.17 -10.62
N ARG A 1024 29.12 -29.51 -9.93
CA ARG A 1024 30.53 -29.30 -10.36
C ARG A 1024 30.70 -28.56 -11.70
N TYR A 1025 29.75 -27.72 -12.10
CA TYR A 1025 29.83 -26.92 -13.32
C TYR A 1025 30.41 -25.54 -13.03
N GLU A 1026 31.44 -25.13 -13.79
CA GLU A 1026 32.18 -23.86 -13.61
C GLU A 1026 32.42 -23.50 -12.14
N THR A 1027 32.83 -24.51 -11.36
CA THR A 1027 32.76 -24.49 -9.89
C THR A 1027 33.45 -23.27 -9.28
N ASP A 1028 34.55 -22.80 -9.87
CA ASP A 1028 35.32 -21.68 -9.34
C ASP A 1028 34.68 -20.32 -9.69
N THR A 1029 34.12 -20.15 -10.89
CA THR A 1029 33.29 -18.99 -11.25
C THR A 1029 32.08 -18.88 -10.31
N ALA A 1030 31.40 -20.01 -10.07
CA ALA A 1030 30.23 -20.07 -9.19
C ALA A 1030 30.59 -19.77 -7.72
N LYS A 1031 31.68 -20.33 -7.20
CA LYS A 1031 32.22 -20.02 -5.86
C LYS A 1031 32.64 -18.55 -5.71
N GLN A 1032 33.31 -17.97 -6.71
CA GLN A 1032 33.71 -16.56 -6.68
C GLN A 1032 32.48 -15.65 -6.57
N LEU A 1033 31.45 -15.90 -7.39
CA LEU A 1033 30.22 -15.11 -7.38
C LEU A 1033 29.42 -15.31 -6.09
N GLN A 1034 29.33 -16.55 -5.59
CA GLN A 1034 28.75 -16.84 -4.28
C GLN A 1034 29.48 -16.13 -3.14
N SER A 1035 30.82 -16.12 -3.15
CA SER A 1035 31.64 -15.43 -2.15
C SER A 1035 31.43 -13.92 -2.20
N ALA A 1036 31.41 -13.31 -3.39
CA ALA A 1036 31.16 -11.87 -3.54
C ALA A 1036 29.76 -11.45 -3.05
N ILE A 1037 28.73 -12.25 -3.33
CA ILE A 1037 27.37 -12.06 -2.80
C ILE A 1037 27.39 -12.16 -1.26
N THR A 1038 28.02 -13.20 -0.73
CA THR A 1038 28.10 -13.50 0.70
C THR A 1038 28.85 -12.39 1.46
N GLN A 1039 30.01 -11.95 0.98
CA GLN A 1039 30.78 -10.86 1.56
C GLN A 1039 30.01 -9.54 1.58
N ARG A 1040 29.25 -9.20 0.52
CA ARG A 1040 28.43 -7.98 0.51
C ARG A 1040 27.28 -8.05 1.54
N ILE A 1041 26.73 -9.24 1.79
CA ILE A 1041 25.69 -9.47 2.80
C ILE A 1041 26.21 -9.34 4.22
N TRP A 1042 27.37 -9.93 4.55
CA TRP A 1042 27.86 -10.02 5.93
C TRP A 1042 28.82 -8.89 6.32
N ASN A 1043 29.70 -8.45 5.42
CA ASN A 1043 30.84 -7.57 5.76
C ASN A 1043 30.55 -6.07 5.55
N THR A 1044 29.31 -5.70 5.22
CA THR A 1044 28.87 -4.31 5.15
C THR A 1044 28.72 -3.72 6.56
N ALA A 1045 29.49 -2.68 6.85
CA ALA A 1045 29.43 -1.94 8.11
C ALA A 1045 28.10 -1.16 8.22
N HIS A 1046 27.48 -1.19 9.41
CA HIS A 1046 26.21 -0.52 9.66
C HIS A 1046 26.30 1.02 9.63
N SER A 1047 27.50 1.60 9.67
CA SER A 1047 27.74 3.03 9.47
C SER A 1047 27.47 3.50 8.04
N ASP A 1048 27.61 2.59 7.07
CA ASP A 1048 27.68 2.90 5.63
C ASP A 1048 26.37 2.49 4.91
N LEU A 1049 25.35 2.08 5.68
CA LEU A 1049 24.07 1.58 5.20
C LEU A 1049 22.93 2.45 5.75
N SER A 1050 21.90 2.69 4.93
CA SER A 1050 20.67 3.29 5.44
C SER A 1050 19.98 2.38 6.46
N PRO A 1051 19.19 2.91 7.41
CA PRO A 1051 18.40 2.09 8.34
C PRO A 1051 17.45 1.10 7.65
N HIS A 1052 17.07 1.31 6.38
CA HIS A 1052 16.33 0.33 5.59
C HIS A 1052 17.21 -0.82 5.09
N GLU A 1053 18.38 -0.52 4.54
CA GLU A 1053 19.34 -1.56 4.13
C GLU A 1053 19.81 -2.43 5.29
N ILE A 1054 20.05 -1.86 6.47
CA ILE A 1054 20.36 -2.62 7.69
C ILE A 1054 19.26 -3.66 7.97
N ARG A 1055 17.98 -3.30 7.86
CA ARG A 1055 16.84 -4.22 8.04
C ARG A 1055 16.78 -5.28 6.93
N VAL A 1056 17.00 -4.89 5.68
CA VAL A 1056 17.07 -5.76 4.49
C VAL A 1056 18.17 -6.81 4.62
N PHE A 1057 19.41 -6.41 4.94
CA PHE A 1057 20.52 -7.33 5.15
C PHE A 1057 20.30 -8.19 6.39
N SER A 1058 19.81 -7.64 7.50
CA SER A 1058 19.46 -8.43 8.68
C SER A 1058 18.42 -9.52 8.36
N ALA A 1059 17.41 -9.24 7.54
CA ALA A 1059 16.42 -10.24 7.11
C ALA A 1059 17.02 -11.33 6.18
N ILE A 1060 17.99 -10.98 5.32
CA ILE A 1060 18.72 -11.95 4.48
C ILE A 1060 19.61 -12.85 5.35
N ARG A 1061 20.42 -12.24 6.23
CA ARG A 1061 21.29 -12.91 7.21
C ARG A 1061 20.47 -13.89 8.05
N LEU A 1062 19.37 -13.41 8.63
CA LEU A 1062 18.36 -14.17 9.37
C LEU A 1062 17.83 -15.39 8.58
N ASN A 1063 17.43 -15.20 7.32
CA ASN A 1063 16.85 -16.29 6.54
C ASN A 1063 17.88 -17.38 6.18
N LYS A 1064 19.12 -17.03 5.79
CA LYS A 1064 20.17 -18.04 5.53
C LYS A 1064 20.53 -18.77 6.83
N VAL A 1065 20.63 -18.05 7.96
CA VAL A 1065 20.86 -18.61 9.31
C VAL A 1065 19.76 -19.60 9.75
N LEU A 1066 18.50 -19.35 9.39
CA LEU A 1066 17.40 -20.29 9.61
C LEU A 1066 17.49 -21.53 8.70
N SER A 1067 17.85 -21.34 7.42
CA SER A 1067 18.02 -22.46 6.49
C SER A 1067 19.11 -23.44 6.95
N VAL A 1068 20.20 -22.92 7.54
CA VAL A 1068 21.24 -23.72 8.21
C VAL A 1068 20.66 -24.57 9.34
N TRP A 1069 19.89 -23.98 10.26
CA TRP A 1069 19.28 -24.68 11.39
C TRP A 1069 18.39 -25.87 10.96
N GLN A 1070 17.68 -25.68 9.84
CA GLN A 1070 16.74 -26.66 9.28
C GLN A 1070 17.43 -27.77 8.49
N GLN A 1071 18.62 -27.51 7.94
CA GLN A 1071 19.45 -28.51 7.25
C GLN A 1071 20.21 -29.43 8.23
N LEU A 1072 20.34 -29.04 9.51
CA LEU A 1072 20.98 -29.86 10.53
C LEU A 1072 20.10 -31.06 10.93
N PRO A 1073 20.68 -32.29 11.04
CA PRO A 1073 19.92 -33.49 11.39
C PRO A 1073 19.13 -33.35 12.70
N THR A 1074 17.88 -33.82 12.67
CA THR A 1074 17.01 -33.92 13.86
C THR A 1074 17.42 -35.05 14.82
N THR A 1075 18.40 -35.88 14.44
CA THR A 1075 19.02 -36.91 15.27
C THR A 1075 20.10 -36.37 16.20
N HIS A 1076 20.58 -35.14 15.98
CA HIS A 1076 21.49 -34.45 16.89
C HIS A 1076 20.73 -33.92 18.11
N SER A 1077 21.34 -33.96 19.29
CA SER A 1077 20.83 -33.23 20.47
C SER A 1077 20.81 -31.71 20.24
N ASP A 1078 19.96 -30.98 20.96
CA ASP A 1078 19.84 -29.51 20.83
C ASP A 1078 21.19 -28.78 20.94
N ALA A 1079 22.09 -29.26 21.81
CA ALA A 1079 23.43 -28.70 21.97
C ALA A 1079 24.33 -28.98 20.76
N GLN A 1080 24.30 -30.19 20.21
CA GLN A 1080 25.03 -30.54 18.97
C GLN A 1080 24.48 -29.77 17.76
N ARG A 1081 23.17 -29.52 17.70
CA ARG A 1081 22.56 -28.66 16.67
C ARG A 1081 22.99 -27.21 16.84
N LEU A 1082 22.93 -26.66 18.05
CA LEU A 1082 23.35 -25.27 18.33
C LEU A 1082 24.84 -25.05 18.01
N PHE A 1083 25.69 -26.01 18.37
CA PHE A 1083 27.11 -25.94 18.05
C PHE A 1083 27.37 -26.01 16.53
N ALA A 1084 26.84 -27.02 15.84
CA ALA A 1084 27.01 -27.16 14.39
C ALA A 1084 26.46 -25.95 13.61
N TRP A 1085 25.36 -25.37 14.12
CA TRP A 1085 24.78 -24.12 13.61
C TRP A 1085 25.71 -22.94 13.80
N CYS A 1086 26.25 -22.70 15.00
CA CYS A 1086 27.20 -21.61 15.25
C CYS A 1086 28.41 -21.69 14.31
N ASN A 1087 28.99 -22.88 14.10
CA ASN A 1087 30.11 -23.08 13.16
C ASN A 1087 29.73 -22.78 11.72
N GLN A 1088 28.57 -23.26 11.24
CA GLN A 1088 28.11 -23.00 9.88
C GLN A 1088 27.75 -21.51 9.67
N VAL A 1089 27.20 -20.84 10.68
CA VAL A 1089 26.93 -19.39 10.65
C VAL A 1089 28.22 -18.57 10.62
N ALA A 1090 29.22 -18.93 11.44
CA ALA A 1090 30.53 -18.29 11.42
C ALA A 1090 31.25 -18.48 10.07
N THR A 1091 31.15 -19.69 9.50
CA THR A 1091 31.69 -20.02 8.17
C THR A 1091 31.02 -19.18 7.06
N LEU A 1092 29.68 -19.06 7.09
CA LEU A 1092 28.92 -18.21 6.16
C LEU A 1092 29.25 -16.72 6.30
N ALA A 1093 29.50 -16.25 7.52
CA ALA A 1093 29.88 -14.87 7.80
C ALA A 1093 31.39 -14.59 7.62
N GLN A 1094 32.20 -15.61 7.28
CA GLN A 1094 33.66 -15.53 7.19
C GLN A 1094 34.34 -15.05 8.50
N ILE A 1095 33.74 -15.37 9.65
CA ILE A 1095 34.24 -14.97 10.98
C ILE A 1095 35.10 -16.07 11.60
N THR A 1096 36.34 -15.72 11.95
CA THR A 1096 37.32 -16.60 12.63
C THR A 1096 37.44 -16.34 14.13
N GLU A 1097 36.85 -15.27 14.64
CA GLU A 1097 37.01 -14.77 16.02
C GLU A 1097 35.69 -14.77 16.80
N THR A 1098 35.77 -15.07 18.10
CA THR A 1098 34.61 -15.24 18.99
C THR A 1098 33.82 -13.94 19.22
N GLU A 1099 34.49 -12.78 19.34
CA GLU A 1099 33.82 -11.50 19.63
C GLU A 1099 33.01 -10.94 18.45
N PRO A 1100 33.53 -10.88 17.20
CA PRO A 1100 32.72 -10.54 16.04
C PRO A 1100 31.53 -11.49 15.86
N LEU A 1101 31.69 -12.79 16.15
CA LEU A 1101 30.57 -13.74 16.11
C LEU A 1101 29.55 -13.45 17.21
N ARG A 1102 29.98 -13.14 18.44
CA ARG A 1102 29.10 -12.74 19.54
C ARG A 1102 28.31 -11.49 19.18
N LEU A 1103 28.95 -10.49 18.55
CA LEU A 1103 28.29 -9.28 18.06
C LEU A 1103 27.30 -9.56 16.92
N LEU A 1104 27.64 -10.45 15.98
CA LEU A 1104 26.75 -10.84 14.88
C LEU A 1104 25.53 -11.62 15.39
N LEU A 1105 25.76 -12.64 16.22
CA LEU A 1105 24.70 -13.40 16.88
C LEU A 1105 23.84 -12.46 17.73
N LYS A 1106 24.43 -11.51 18.45
CA LYS A 1106 23.70 -10.47 19.17
C LYS A 1106 22.77 -9.65 18.27
N GLN A 1107 23.22 -9.21 17.11
CA GLN A 1107 22.36 -8.52 16.14
C GLN A 1107 21.22 -9.43 15.64
N LEU A 1108 21.50 -10.70 15.35
CA LEU A 1108 20.50 -11.67 14.89
C LEU A 1108 19.47 -12.08 15.98
N PHE A 1109 19.90 -12.19 17.23
CA PHE A 1109 19.04 -12.48 18.38
C PHE A 1109 18.24 -11.24 18.82
N GLN A 1110 18.82 -10.04 18.74
CA GLN A 1110 18.09 -8.78 18.86
C GLN A 1110 17.06 -8.61 17.72
N ALA A 1111 17.35 -9.14 16.52
CA ALA A 1111 16.40 -9.31 15.41
C ALA A 1111 15.49 -10.56 15.52
N HIS A 1112 15.30 -11.07 16.74
CA HIS A 1112 14.23 -11.99 17.19
C HIS A 1112 14.37 -13.48 16.85
N LEU A 1113 15.59 -14.01 16.73
CA LEU A 1113 15.81 -15.46 16.64
C LEU A 1113 15.46 -16.23 17.93
N ARG A 1114 14.20 -16.64 18.09
CA ARG A 1114 13.83 -17.72 19.03
C ARG A 1114 13.91 -19.09 18.34
N VAL A 1115 15.14 -19.53 18.11
CA VAL A 1115 15.48 -20.85 17.53
C VAL A 1115 15.24 -21.98 18.54
N LEU A 1116 15.35 -21.65 19.82
CA LEU A 1116 15.19 -22.56 20.96
C LEU A 1116 13.86 -22.28 21.67
N ALA A 1117 13.35 -23.26 22.41
CA ALA A 1117 12.20 -23.06 23.29
C ALA A 1117 12.53 -22.04 24.40
N ILE A 1118 11.52 -21.25 24.81
CA ILE A 1118 11.66 -20.14 25.77
C ILE A 1118 12.33 -20.55 27.09
N ASP A 1119 12.08 -21.80 27.52
CA ASP A 1119 12.55 -22.36 28.78
C ASP A 1119 13.92 -23.08 28.66
N ASN A 1120 14.55 -23.06 27.47
CA ASN A 1120 15.81 -23.75 27.22
C ASN A 1120 17.01 -23.00 27.86
N PRO A 1121 17.85 -23.65 28.67
CA PRO A 1121 19.03 -23.04 29.30
C PRO A 1121 19.98 -22.32 28.32
N TRP A 1122 20.10 -22.82 27.09
CA TRP A 1122 20.91 -22.19 26.04
C TRP A 1122 20.36 -20.84 25.59
N GLN A 1123 19.04 -20.62 25.67
CA GLN A 1123 18.46 -19.30 25.39
C GLN A 1123 18.76 -18.30 26.51
N ALA A 1124 18.76 -18.73 27.78
CA ALA A 1124 19.17 -17.88 28.90
C ALA A 1124 20.68 -17.52 28.80
N TRP A 1125 21.51 -18.48 28.42
CA TRP A 1125 22.95 -18.27 28.17
C TRP A 1125 23.23 -17.29 27.02
N LEU A 1126 22.58 -17.49 25.86
CA LEU A 1126 22.67 -16.58 24.72
C LEU A 1126 22.20 -15.17 25.09
N ASN A 1127 21.10 -15.04 25.84
CA ASN A 1127 20.63 -13.75 26.33
C ASN A 1127 21.68 -13.05 27.23
N GLY A 1128 22.39 -13.79 28.09
CA GLY A 1128 23.48 -13.24 28.92
C GLY A 1128 24.67 -12.72 28.11
N LEU A 1129 25.14 -13.50 27.12
CA LEU A 1129 26.15 -13.07 26.15
C LEU A 1129 25.74 -11.80 25.38
N VAL A 1130 24.44 -11.68 25.10
CA VAL A 1130 23.81 -10.55 24.40
C VAL A 1130 23.70 -9.30 25.28
N SER A 1131 23.31 -9.43 26.55
CA SER A 1131 23.23 -8.29 27.48
C SER A 1131 24.58 -7.73 27.90
N GLY A 1132 25.65 -8.52 27.83
CA GLY A 1132 27.00 -8.07 28.27
C GLY A 1132 27.16 -8.03 29.79
N THR A 1133 26.18 -8.54 30.53
CA THR A 1133 26.35 -9.09 31.87
C THR A 1133 27.32 -10.26 31.83
N GLU A 1134 27.89 -10.66 32.99
CA GLU A 1134 28.60 -11.94 33.07
C GLU A 1134 27.73 -13.06 32.48
N PRO A 1135 28.24 -13.88 31.54
CA PRO A 1135 27.47 -14.97 31.00
C PRO A 1135 27.22 -15.98 32.11
N SER A 1136 25.98 -16.48 32.20
CA SER A 1136 25.71 -17.72 32.93
C SER A 1136 26.72 -18.81 32.51
N PRO A 1137 27.06 -19.77 33.38
CA PRO A 1137 27.90 -20.89 32.96
C PRO A 1137 27.30 -21.57 31.72
N VAL A 1138 28.16 -21.93 30.75
CA VAL A 1138 27.75 -22.58 29.50
C VAL A 1138 26.89 -23.80 29.86
N PRO A 1139 25.65 -23.91 29.38
CA PRO A 1139 24.79 -25.03 29.75
C PRO A 1139 25.42 -26.35 29.33
N LYS A 1140 25.35 -27.36 30.19
CA LYS A 1140 25.76 -28.71 29.78
C LYS A 1140 24.88 -29.19 28.61
N PRO A 1141 25.43 -29.99 27.68
CA PRO A 1141 24.63 -30.71 26.69
C PRO A 1141 23.51 -31.51 27.35
N LEU A 1142 22.37 -31.65 26.66
CA LEU A 1142 21.24 -32.47 27.12
C LEU A 1142 21.53 -33.96 26.87
N THR A 1143 22.45 -34.52 27.66
CA THR A 1143 22.85 -35.93 27.63
C THR A 1143 22.21 -36.74 28.75
N GLU A 1144 20.89 -36.86 28.73
CA GLU A 1144 20.20 -38.06 29.25
C GLU A 1144 18.75 -38.13 28.73
N PRO A 1145 18.30 -39.26 28.14
CA PRO A 1145 16.91 -39.45 27.75
C PRO A 1145 16.08 -39.92 28.96
N SER A 1146 15.22 -39.07 29.51
CA SER A 1146 14.30 -39.43 30.61
C SER A 1146 12.82 -39.20 30.24
N PRO A 1147 11.88 -40.09 30.61
CA PRO A 1147 10.61 -40.24 29.90
C PRO A 1147 9.40 -39.54 30.55
N VAL A 1148 8.48 -39.07 29.70
CA VAL A 1148 7.08 -38.70 29.98
C VAL A 1148 6.85 -37.56 31.00
N PRO A 1149 6.22 -36.43 30.61
CA PRO A 1149 5.89 -35.37 31.56
C PRO A 1149 4.82 -35.85 32.57
N LYS A 1150 5.19 -35.88 33.85
CA LYS A 1150 4.26 -35.87 35.00
C LYS A 1150 4.26 -34.49 35.65
N PRO A 1151 3.16 -34.08 36.30
CA PRO A 1151 2.91 -32.67 36.61
C PRO A 1151 3.84 -32.10 37.69
N LEU A 1152 4.19 -30.82 37.52
CA LEU A 1152 4.98 -30.03 38.46
C LEU A 1152 4.41 -30.06 39.88
N ASN A 1153 5.27 -30.41 40.85
CA ASN A 1153 5.16 -29.99 42.24
C ASN A 1153 6.56 -30.00 42.87
N ALA A 1154 6.86 -28.95 43.64
CA ALA A 1154 8.07 -28.74 44.44
C ALA A 1154 9.43 -28.86 43.70
N LEU A 1155 10.01 -27.72 43.33
CA LEU A 1155 11.48 -27.58 43.25
C LEU A 1155 12.02 -27.17 44.62
N ALA A 1156 12.95 -27.96 45.14
CA ALA A 1156 13.81 -27.62 46.27
C ALA A 1156 15.27 -27.72 45.83
N LEU A 1157 16.15 -26.95 46.47
CA LEU A 1157 17.57 -26.84 46.08
C LEU A 1157 18.35 -28.14 46.33
N ALA A 1158 19.21 -28.51 45.38
CA ALA A 1158 20.36 -29.37 45.61
C ALA A 1158 21.53 -28.92 44.71
N ASN A 1159 22.70 -28.69 45.32
CA ASN A 1159 23.95 -28.46 44.60
C ASN A 1159 24.70 -29.79 44.50
N GLU A 1160 24.92 -30.32 43.30
CA GLU A 1160 25.91 -31.37 43.08
C GLU A 1160 26.81 -31.05 41.88
N GLN A 1161 28.12 -31.03 42.12
CA GLN A 1161 29.13 -30.91 41.07
C GLN A 1161 29.39 -32.29 40.48
N LEU A 1162 29.07 -32.47 39.20
CA LEU A 1162 29.29 -33.74 38.48
C LEU A 1162 30.36 -33.56 37.39
N ILE A 1163 31.40 -34.38 37.49
CA ILE A 1163 32.60 -34.39 36.66
C ILE A 1163 32.27 -35.00 35.27
N VAL A 1164 32.82 -34.41 34.21
CA VAL A 1164 32.69 -34.91 32.82
C VAL A 1164 33.81 -35.91 32.55
N SER A 1165 33.57 -36.95 31.74
CA SER A 1165 34.61 -37.93 31.40
C SER A 1165 35.55 -37.36 30.33
N ASN A 1166 36.82 -37.81 30.33
CA ASN A 1166 37.78 -37.39 29.32
C ASN A 1166 37.36 -37.82 27.90
N GLN A 1167 36.68 -38.96 27.75
CA GLN A 1167 36.28 -39.46 26.42
C GLN A 1167 35.25 -38.54 25.75
N ASP A 1168 34.34 -37.93 26.52
CA ASP A 1168 33.38 -36.95 25.99
C ASP A 1168 34.06 -35.66 25.52
N TRP A 1169 35.20 -35.31 26.14
CA TRP A 1169 36.04 -34.18 25.76
C TRP A 1169 36.91 -34.48 24.53
N GLU A 1170 37.54 -35.67 24.49
CA GLU A 1170 38.36 -36.14 23.37
C GLU A 1170 37.55 -36.19 22.06
N LEU A 1171 36.31 -36.72 22.15
CA LEU A 1171 35.38 -36.82 21.02
C LEU A 1171 34.84 -35.45 20.56
N LEU A 1172 34.90 -34.42 21.42
CA LEU A 1172 34.69 -33.03 20.99
C LEU A 1172 35.94 -32.45 20.33
N THR A 1173 37.14 -32.66 20.87
CA THR A 1173 38.38 -32.11 20.26
C THR A 1173 38.67 -32.68 18.86
N ASP A 1174 38.40 -33.96 18.61
CA ASP A 1174 38.61 -34.59 17.29
C ASP A 1174 37.71 -33.99 16.19
N ILE A 1175 36.60 -33.35 16.55
CA ILE A 1175 35.67 -32.68 15.61
C ILE A 1175 36.14 -31.24 15.28
N PHE A 1176 37.06 -30.66 16.06
CA PHE A 1176 37.47 -29.25 16.00
C PHE A 1176 38.89 -29.03 15.45
N GLY A 1177 39.58 -30.10 15.00
CA GLY A 1177 41.04 -30.26 15.04
C GLY A 1177 42.00 -29.15 14.54
N ASP A 1178 41.53 -28.18 13.75
CA ASP A 1178 42.38 -27.12 13.16
C ASP A 1178 42.16 -25.69 13.74
N ASN A 1179 41.21 -25.45 14.66
CA ASN A 1179 40.88 -24.07 15.08
C ASN A 1179 40.90 -23.83 16.61
N THR A 1180 42.08 -23.47 17.12
CA THR A 1180 42.35 -23.27 18.55
C THR A 1180 41.75 -22.00 19.17
N SER A 1181 41.32 -21.02 18.38
CA SER A 1181 40.71 -19.77 18.92
C SER A 1181 39.32 -19.96 19.54
N TRP A 1182 38.71 -21.13 19.35
CA TRP A 1182 37.36 -21.47 19.82
C TRP A 1182 37.33 -22.29 21.13
N GLN A 1183 38.49 -22.60 21.70
CA GLN A 1183 38.62 -23.38 22.95
C GLN A 1183 38.73 -22.51 24.21
N ALA A 1184 38.71 -21.18 24.06
CA ALA A 1184 38.87 -20.18 25.12
C ALA A 1184 37.70 -19.17 25.13
#